data_AF-A0A2B4R4R4-F1
#
_entry.id   AF-A0A2B4R4R4-F1
#
_cell.length_a   1.000
_cell.length_b   1.000
_cell.length_c   1.000
_cell.angle_alpha   90.00
_cell.angle_beta   90.00
_cell.angle_gamma   90.00
#
_symmetry.space_group_name_H-M   'P 1'
#
loop_
_entity.id
_entity.type
_entity.pdbx_description
1 polymer ?
#
loop_
_entity_poly.entity_id
_entity_poly.type
_entity_poly.pdbx_seq_one_letter_code
_entity_poly.pdbx_strand_id
1 'polypeptide(L)'
;MDLYSSAAMTPDQLSKIAKEVGVSEKAVMHMDRRLRGKDYSLNAPLGTEDGEDSEWIDRVEDETASPEERMVYEDRQQKAQSFIAEALELLKPREADIIHRRHLSDTPMTLEALGHDLGILDPLAIAAEGSARDALSLLERAIALSGEKITEQIVQEMLGLAAGNEVEQLFTALNSGETAKLLHLYEDLYQRGRAPQAILKMLLEHASKHIKQQALGKENNFSVPVLHRLWQGLLKGLNDIERAPLDFQAGEVVLLRLSHLSQMPDLESLIHQRRLEPHTPSMISSEKMSAKGPETQASLNQANTTPSAPSLVENAPNLTSSPTSANFPSPTLPQSFEELVTFVQKQKEPLLAAQLKQDVHVIRYAPGHLVARLGEKASQDLWNRLQTILKKSFPETSWILETAMEEGAPSLVEQEEKVRTDKRKEALNQPLVKKVLDTFPDAEVKEESFMDAAASLSKGPLKTSGGGSEVEELIRRLGRLPGLGPRSGRRGALYLLTHREEALRPLIQALEKAYENVSECQTCGNLDTINPCKLCRDDRRLKNTVCVVETVADLWALERTQGYRGHYHVLGGYLSALDGVGPEDLNLRSLKERLDTHPIEEVILALNATVEGQTTAYYIADQLKDFGVKVTAVAHGIPLGGELDYLDDGTLSMALSSRKDLLSLS
;
A
#
# COMPACT_ATOMS: atom_id res chain seq x y z
N MET A 1 -70.22 7.11 -62.50
CA MET A 1 -70.02 6.62 -63.87
C MET A 1 -69.43 5.23 -63.73
N ASP A 2 -70.30 4.28 -63.39
CA ASP A 2 -69.91 2.89 -63.14
C ASP A 2 -69.48 2.23 -64.45
N LEU A 3 -68.29 1.63 -64.46
CA LEU A 3 -67.82 0.63 -65.43
C LEU A 3 -66.35 0.28 -65.10
N TYR A 4 -66.11 -0.58 -64.10
CA TYR A 4 -65.04 -1.59 -64.19
C TYR A 4 -65.31 -2.76 -63.22
N SER A 5 -65.55 -3.91 -63.83
CA SER A 5 -65.92 -5.21 -63.25
C SER A 5 -65.07 -5.66 -62.04
N SER A 6 -65.76 -6.08 -60.98
CA SER A 6 -65.21 -6.68 -59.75
C SER A 6 -64.79 -8.16 -59.93
N ALA A 7 -64.04 -8.49 -60.98
CA ALA A 7 -63.58 -9.85 -61.26
C ALA A 7 -62.15 -10.10 -60.74
N ALA A 8 -61.95 -11.21 -60.01
CA ALA A 8 -60.63 -11.68 -59.55
C ALA A 8 -59.67 -11.88 -60.74
N MET A 9 -58.36 -11.63 -60.56
CA MET A 9 -57.38 -11.91 -61.62
C MET A 9 -57.43 -13.39 -62.02
N THR A 10 -57.40 -13.68 -63.32
CA THR A 10 -57.36 -15.06 -63.80
C THR A 10 -55.96 -15.67 -63.57
N PRO A 11 -55.83 -17.00 -63.44
CA PRO A 11 -54.54 -17.64 -63.18
C PRO A 11 -53.44 -17.29 -64.20
N ASP A 12 -53.79 -17.19 -65.48
CA ASP A 12 -52.85 -16.80 -66.55
C ASP A 12 -52.33 -15.35 -66.37
N GLN A 13 -53.17 -14.44 -65.86
CA GLN A 13 -52.77 -13.06 -65.57
C GLN A 13 -51.81 -13.01 -64.37
N LEU A 14 -52.10 -13.78 -63.31
CA LEU A 14 -51.21 -13.90 -62.14
C LEU A 14 -49.83 -14.46 -62.54
N SER A 15 -49.80 -15.53 -63.34
CA SER A 15 -48.54 -16.14 -63.80
C SER A 15 -47.71 -15.21 -64.67
N LYS A 16 -48.36 -14.46 -65.58
CA LYS A 16 -47.66 -13.48 -66.42
C LYS A 16 -47.06 -12.34 -65.62
N ILE A 17 -47.81 -11.73 -64.70
CA ILE A 17 -47.35 -10.62 -63.86
C ILE A 17 -46.25 -11.08 -62.89
N ALA A 18 -46.39 -12.28 -62.30
CA ALA A 18 -45.35 -12.88 -61.47
C ALA A 18 -44.01 -13.00 -62.21
N LYS A 19 -44.06 -13.38 -63.49
CA LYS A 19 -42.89 -13.56 -64.34
C LYS A 19 -42.26 -12.26 -64.85
N GLU A 20 -43.08 -11.23 -65.12
CA GLU A 20 -42.59 -9.88 -65.50
C GLU A 20 -41.98 -9.13 -64.31
N VAL A 21 -42.51 -9.31 -63.09
CA VAL A 21 -42.06 -8.62 -61.87
C VAL A 21 -41.01 -9.44 -61.09
N GLY A 22 -40.78 -10.72 -61.43
CA GLY A 22 -39.78 -11.57 -60.79
C GLY A 22 -40.16 -12.05 -59.38
N VAL A 23 -41.45 -12.17 -59.08
CA VAL A 23 -42.00 -12.54 -57.77
C VAL A 23 -42.91 -13.77 -57.86
N SER A 24 -43.19 -14.45 -56.74
CA SER A 24 -44.06 -15.62 -56.76
C SER A 24 -45.53 -15.27 -57.07
N GLU A 25 -46.26 -16.16 -57.74
CA GLU A 25 -47.70 -15.99 -58.02
C GLU A 25 -48.53 -15.76 -56.76
N LYS A 26 -48.14 -16.39 -55.63
CA LYS A 26 -48.76 -16.14 -54.31
C LYS A 26 -48.58 -14.68 -53.85
N ALA A 27 -47.44 -14.05 -54.12
CA ALA A 27 -47.20 -12.65 -53.77
C ALA A 27 -48.06 -11.71 -54.62
N VAL A 28 -48.18 -11.97 -55.94
CA VAL A 28 -49.07 -11.21 -56.83
C VAL A 28 -50.52 -11.36 -56.39
N MET A 29 -50.98 -12.57 -56.08
CA MET A 29 -52.34 -12.84 -55.61
C MET A 29 -52.62 -12.18 -54.25
N HIS A 30 -51.64 -12.12 -53.36
CA HIS A 30 -51.75 -11.38 -52.09
C HIS A 30 -51.85 -9.87 -52.32
N MET A 31 -51.12 -9.33 -53.31
CA MET A 31 -51.16 -7.92 -53.67
C MET A 31 -52.47 -7.52 -54.36
N ASP A 32 -52.96 -8.32 -55.31
CA ASP A 32 -54.28 -8.16 -55.94
C ASP A 32 -55.40 -8.20 -54.89
N ARG A 33 -55.29 -9.07 -53.88
CA ARG A 33 -56.23 -9.10 -52.74
C ARG A 33 -56.15 -7.85 -51.85
N ARG A 34 -54.96 -7.26 -51.64
CA ARG A 34 -54.80 -5.99 -50.92
C ARG A 34 -55.41 -4.82 -51.69
N LEU A 35 -55.14 -4.72 -52.99
CA LEU A 35 -55.67 -3.67 -53.88
C LEU A 35 -57.21 -3.72 -54.06
N ARG A 36 -57.83 -4.86 -53.77
CA ARG A 36 -59.30 -5.05 -53.76
C ARG A 36 -59.94 -4.86 -52.39
N GLY A 37 -59.15 -4.77 -51.31
CA GLY A 37 -59.67 -4.41 -50.01
C GLY A 37 -60.27 -3.00 -50.05
N LYS A 38 -61.22 -2.71 -49.16
CA LYS A 38 -61.48 -1.30 -48.85
C LYS A 38 -60.20 -0.71 -48.29
N ASP A 39 -59.79 0.46 -48.79
CA ASP A 39 -58.68 1.22 -48.22
C ASP A 39 -59.03 1.60 -46.78
N TYR A 40 -58.51 0.85 -45.82
CA TYR A 40 -58.41 1.30 -44.44
C TYR A 40 -57.29 2.32 -44.39
N SER A 41 -57.63 3.56 -44.74
CA SER A 41 -56.83 4.72 -44.36
C SER A 41 -56.56 4.63 -42.85
N LEU A 42 -55.30 4.78 -42.45
CA LEU A 42 -54.88 4.80 -41.03
C LEU A 42 -55.54 5.92 -40.21
N ASN A 43 -56.27 6.84 -40.88
CA ASN A 43 -57.04 7.93 -40.29
C ASN A 43 -58.56 7.68 -40.27
N ALA A 44 -59.04 6.46 -40.57
CA ALA A 44 -60.47 6.13 -40.49
C ALA A 44 -60.85 5.72 -39.06
N PRO A 45 -61.78 6.43 -38.38
CA PRO A 45 -62.23 6.02 -37.04
C PRO A 45 -63.01 4.70 -37.11
N LEU A 46 -62.71 3.77 -36.21
CA LEU A 46 -63.45 2.52 -36.05
C LEU A 46 -64.58 2.73 -35.04
N GLY A 47 -65.72 3.19 -35.53
CA GLY A 47 -66.97 3.27 -34.77
C GLY A 47 -68.16 3.09 -35.69
N THR A 48 -69.16 2.31 -35.27
CA THR A 48 -70.49 2.36 -35.89
C THR A 48 -71.16 3.67 -35.52
N GLU A 49 -71.99 4.19 -36.43
CA GLU A 49 -72.93 5.26 -36.08
C GLU A 49 -73.76 4.82 -34.84
N ASP A 50 -73.96 5.75 -33.91
CA ASP A 50 -74.64 5.61 -32.61
C ASP A 50 -73.86 4.89 -31.47
N GLY A 51 -72.91 5.59 -30.84
CA GLY A 51 -72.28 5.24 -29.55
C GLY A 51 -71.19 6.23 -29.10
N GLU A 52 -71.13 6.58 -27.81
CA GLU A 52 -70.29 7.69 -27.30
C GLU A 52 -68.78 7.41 -27.21
N ASP A 53 -68.33 6.16 -27.42
CA ASP A 53 -66.92 5.77 -27.29
C ASP A 53 -66.25 5.56 -28.67
N SER A 54 -65.60 6.61 -29.18
CA SER A 54 -64.74 6.56 -30.36
C SER A 54 -63.27 6.64 -29.97
N GLU A 55 -62.65 5.48 -29.73
CA GLU A 55 -61.21 5.37 -29.50
C GLU A 55 -60.43 5.67 -30.79
N TRP A 56 -59.50 6.62 -30.71
CA TRP A 56 -58.60 6.95 -31.81
C TRP A 56 -57.42 5.98 -31.83
N ILE A 57 -56.99 5.58 -33.04
CA ILE A 57 -55.77 4.78 -33.21
C ILE A 57 -54.57 5.59 -32.73
N ASP A 58 -53.68 4.96 -31.95
CA ASP A 58 -52.41 5.55 -31.51
C ASP A 58 -51.65 6.14 -32.71
N ARG A 59 -51.36 7.43 -32.64
CA ARG A 59 -50.53 8.10 -33.63
C ARG A 59 -49.08 7.65 -33.45
N VAL A 60 -48.49 7.12 -34.51
CA VAL A 60 -47.03 7.02 -34.63
C VAL A 60 -46.49 8.44 -34.67
N GLU A 61 -45.60 8.79 -33.73
CA GLU A 61 -44.94 10.10 -33.71
C GLU A 61 -44.05 10.26 -34.95
N ASP A 62 -44.09 11.46 -35.54
CA ASP A 62 -43.21 11.82 -36.64
C ASP A 62 -41.86 12.26 -36.05
N GLU A 63 -40.84 11.39 -36.12
CA GLU A 63 -39.49 11.68 -35.63
C GLU A 63 -38.76 12.77 -36.45
N THR A 64 -39.36 13.32 -37.52
CA THR A 64 -38.71 14.38 -38.29
C THR A 64 -38.79 15.72 -37.58
N ALA A 65 -37.62 16.27 -37.24
CA ALA A 65 -37.50 17.54 -36.54
C ALA A 65 -38.36 18.64 -37.20
N SER A 66 -39.13 19.35 -36.38
CA SER A 66 -40.05 20.40 -36.83
C SER A 66 -39.30 21.58 -37.46
N PRO A 67 -39.97 22.45 -38.24
CA PRO A 67 -39.34 23.66 -38.79
C PRO A 67 -38.76 24.57 -37.69
N GLU A 68 -39.40 24.61 -36.53
CA GLU A 68 -38.98 25.37 -35.36
C GLU A 68 -37.73 24.74 -34.71
N GLU A 69 -37.69 23.41 -34.59
CA GLU A 69 -36.52 22.67 -34.08
C GLU A 69 -35.32 22.78 -35.02
N ARG A 70 -35.53 22.76 -36.34
CA ARG A 70 -34.46 22.98 -37.34
C ARG A 70 -33.89 24.40 -37.22
N MET A 71 -34.76 25.40 -37.12
CA MET A 71 -34.32 26.80 -36.92
C MET A 71 -33.56 26.97 -35.60
N VAL A 72 -34.01 26.34 -34.50
CA VAL A 72 -33.29 26.34 -33.21
C VAL A 72 -31.95 25.60 -33.31
N TYR A 73 -31.88 24.51 -34.08
CA TYR A 73 -30.64 23.77 -34.31
C TYR A 73 -29.64 24.59 -35.13
N GLU A 74 -30.08 25.26 -36.20
CA GLU A 74 -29.25 26.14 -37.05
C GLU A 74 -28.74 27.37 -36.27
N ASP A 75 -29.60 28.07 -35.54
CA ASP A 75 -29.21 29.19 -34.65
C ASP A 75 -28.21 28.74 -33.57
N ARG A 76 -28.42 27.55 -32.98
CA ARG A 76 -27.51 26.97 -32.00
C ARG A 76 -26.17 26.56 -32.63
N GLN A 77 -26.16 26.04 -33.86
CA GLN A 77 -24.91 25.78 -34.59
C GLN A 77 -24.15 27.07 -34.91
N GLN A 78 -24.82 28.11 -35.40
CA GLN A 78 -24.18 29.40 -35.69
C GLN A 78 -23.56 30.03 -34.44
N LYS A 79 -24.30 30.04 -33.32
CA LYS A 79 -23.79 30.52 -32.02
C LYS A 79 -22.63 29.67 -31.49
N ALA A 80 -22.69 28.34 -31.65
CA ALA A 80 -21.58 27.47 -31.27
C ALA A 80 -20.32 27.75 -32.11
N GLN A 81 -20.47 27.92 -33.43
CA GLN A 81 -19.36 28.28 -34.32
C GLN A 81 -18.76 29.65 -33.98
N SER A 82 -19.59 30.67 -33.72
CA SER A 82 -19.08 31.99 -33.34
C SER A 82 -18.33 31.97 -32.00
N PHE A 83 -18.85 31.27 -30.99
CA PHE A 83 -18.16 31.15 -29.70
C PHE A 83 -16.87 30.32 -29.78
N ILE A 84 -16.82 29.28 -30.61
CA ILE A 84 -15.59 28.51 -30.83
C ILE A 84 -14.54 29.37 -31.54
N ALA A 85 -14.93 30.17 -32.54
CA ALA A 85 -14.01 31.08 -33.23
C ALA A 85 -13.44 32.15 -32.27
N GLU A 86 -14.30 32.82 -31.50
CA GLU A 86 -13.91 33.82 -30.49
C GLU A 86 -13.00 33.20 -29.40
N ALA A 87 -13.30 31.97 -28.96
CA ALA A 87 -12.47 31.26 -27.99
C ALA A 87 -11.08 30.86 -28.54
N LEU A 88 -10.99 30.53 -29.83
CA LEU A 88 -9.71 30.22 -30.48
C LEU A 88 -8.82 31.46 -30.66
N GLU A 89 -9.40 32.64 -30.91
CA GLU A 89 -8.66 33.91 -30.99
C GLU A 89 -8.04 34.34 -29.66
N LEU A 90 -8.60 33.91 -28.53
CA LEU A 90 -8.07 34.19 -27.18
C LEU A 90 -6.90 33.28 -26.76
N LEU A 91 -6.64 32.20 -27.51
CA LEU A 91 -5.61 31.20 -27.18
C LEU A 91 -4.27 31.51 -27.85
N LYS A 92 -3.17 31.02 -27.27
CA LYS A 92 -1.86 31.11 -27.93
C LYS A 92 -1.86 30.23 -29.19
N PRO A 93 -1.05 30.53 -30.23
CA PRO A 93 -1.00 29.74 -31.46
C PRO A 93 -0.79 28.23 -31.26
N ARG A 94 0.02 27.84 -30.25
CA ARG A 94 0.22 26.43 -29.88
C ARG A 94 -1.02 25.79 -29.21
N GLU A 95 -1.75 26.56 -28.39
CA GLU A 95 -2.94 26.09 -27.68
C GLU A 95 -4.11 25.90 -28.66
N ALA A 96 -4.29 26.86 -29.58
CA ALA A 96 -5.26 26.76 -30.67
C ALA A 96 -4.98 25.55 -31.60
N ASP A 97 -3.72 25.31 -31.98
CA ASP A 97 -3.31 24.16 -32.79
C ASP A 97 -3.57 22.81 -32.10
N ILE A 98 -3.32 22.71 -30.78
CA ILE A 98 -3.67 21.51 -29.98
C ILE A 98 -5.18 21.25 -30.01
N ILE A 99 -6.01 22.27 -29.77
CA ILE A 99 -7.47 22.11 -29.80
C ILE A 99 -7.95 21.73 -31.20
N HIS A 100 -7.41 22.36 -32.24
CA HIS A 100 -7.78 22.09 -33.62
C HIS A 100 -7.49 20.63 -34.01
N ARG A 101 -6.24 20.17 -33.81
CA ARG A 101 -5.83 18.79 -34.15
C ARG A 101 -6.48 17.71 -33.29
N ARG A 102 -7.06 18.04 -32.14
CA ARG A 102 -7.70 17.08 -31.24
C ARG A 102 -9.23 17.05 -31.33
N HIS A 103 -9.86 18.18 -31.60
CA HIS A 103 -11.32 18.35 -31.45
C HIS A 103 -12.04 18.94 -32.67
N LEU A 104 -11.32 19.57 -33.60
CA LEU A 104 -11.92 20.26 -34.77
C LEU A 104 -11.45 19.71 -36.12
N SER A 105 -10.65 18.64 -36.12
CA SER A 105 -10.18 17.96 -37.34
C SER A 105 -10.95 16.66 -37.58
N ASP A 106 -11.18 16.34 -38.85
CA ASP A 106 -11.92 15.14 -39.28
C ASP A 106 -11.31 13.83 -38.74
N THR A 107 -10.00 13.82 -38.52
CA THR A 107 -9.25 12.75 -37.85
C THR A 107 -8.59 13.30 -36.58
N PRO A 108 -9.23 13.18 -35.41
CA PRO A 108 -8.69 13.73 -34.17
C PRO A 108 -7.43 12.96 -33.72
N MET A 109 -6.32 13.67 -33.52
CA MET A 109 -5.08 13.08 -33.02
C MET A 109 -5.19 12.70 -31.54
N THR A 110 -4.62 11.54 -31.18
CA THR A 110 -4.48 11.12 -29.78
C THR A 110 -3.50 12.02 -29.02
N LEU A 111 -3.68 12.16 -27.71
CA LEU A 111 -2.74 12.91 -26.86
C LEU A 111 -1.29 12.40 -26.96
N GLU A 112 -1.10 11.08 -27.13
CA GLU A 112 0.23 10.48 -27.26
C GLU A 112 0.92 10.91 -28.57
N ALA A 113 0.21 10.86 -29.70
CA ALA A 113 0.75 11.29 -30.99
C ALA A 113 1.01 12.81 -31.03
N LEU A 114 0.06 13.59 -30.50
CA LEU A 114 0.15 15.05 -30.42
C LEU A 114 1.27 15.48 -29.45
N GLY A 115 1.54 14.69 -28.40
CA GLY A 115 2.65 14.90 -27.47
C GLY A 115 4.02 14.64 -28.10
N HIS A 116 4.13 13.59 -28.90
CA HIS A 116 5.35 13.29 -29.66
C HIS A 116 5.69 14.41 -30.67
N ASP A 117 4.72 14.87 -31.45
CA ASP A 117 4.89 15.97 -32.42
C ASP A 117 5.26 17.31 -31.76
N LEU A 118 4.80 17.54 -30.52
CA LEU A 118 5.08 18.76 -29.75
C LEU A 118 6.29 18.65 -28.81
N GLY A 119 7.03 17.53 -28.85
CA GLY A 119 8.20 17.30 -28.00
C GLY A 119 7.88 17.39 -26.50
N ILE A 120 6.77 16.79 -26.06
CA ILE A 120 6.43 16.72 -24.64
C ILE A 120 7.45 15.87 -23.90
N LEU A 121 7.83 16.34 -22.70
CA LEU A 121 8.76 15.66 -21.81
C LEU A 121 7.98 14.60 -21.01
N ASP A 122 7.81 13.42 -21.60
CA ASP A 122 7.07 12.29 -21.00
C ASP A 122 7.44 12.02 -19.53
N PRO A 123 8.73 12.04 -19.10
CA PRO A 123 9.08 11.85 -17.68
C PRO A 123 8.46 12.89 -16.74
N LEU A 124 8.26 14.12 -17.21
CA LEU A 124 7.63 15.21 -16.44
C LEU A 124 6.12 14.99 -16.32
N ALA A 125 5.47 14.56 -17.41
CA ALA A 125 4.04 14.24 -17.42
C ALA A 125 3.71 13.04 -16.52
N ILE A 126 4.56 12.00 -16.54
CA ILE A 126 4.45 10.81 -15.68
C ILE A 126 4.66 11.19 -14.20
N ALA A 127 5.70 11.97 -13.89
CA ALA A 127 5.99 12.39 -12.51
C ALA A 127 4.95 13.35 -11.92
N ALA A 128 4.16 14.03 -12.74
CA ALA A 128 3.07 14.88 -12.29
C ALA A 128 1.79 14.10 -11.91
N GLU A 129 1.68 12.81 -12.24
CA GLU A 129 0.54 11.92 -11.91
C GLU A 129 -0.84 12.53 -12.23
N GLY A 130 -0.93 13.27 -13.34
CA GLY A 130 -2.16 13.96 -13.81
C GLY A 130 -2.47 15.29 -13.10
N SER A 131 -1.66 15.73 -12.15
CA SER A 131 -1.82 17.01 -11.45
C SER A 131 -1.17 18.15 -12.23
N ALA A 132 -1.99 19.05 -12.78
CA ALA A 132 -1.50 20.22 -13.52
C ALA A 132 -0.63 21.15 -12.67
N ARG A 133 -0.89 21.25 -11.36
CA ARG A 133 -0.09 22.04 -10.42
C ARG A 133 1.31 21.45 -10.23
N ASP A 134 1.39 20.14 -10.09
CA ASP A 134 2.66 19.46 -9.85
C ASP A 134 3.47 19.41 -11.17
N ALA A 135 2.82 19.25 -12.32
CA ALA A 135 3.44 19.45 -13.64
C ALA A 135 4.06 20.86 -13.79
N LEU A 136 3.32 21.91 -13.42
CA LEU A 136 3.83 23.29 -13.43
C LEU A 136 5.05 23.47 -12.51
N SER A 137 5.00 22.94 -11.28
CA SER A 137 6.12 23.06 -10.33
C SER A 137 7.36 22.26 -10.76
N LEU A 138 7.17 21.08 -11.35
CA LEU A 138 8.27 20.31 -11.97
C LEU A 138 8.84 21.02 -13.20
N LEU A 139 7.99 21.67 -14.00
CA LEU A 139 8.42 22.45 -15.17
C LEU A 139 9.22 23.68 -14.76
N GLU A 140 8.77 24.44 -13.76
CA GLU A 140 9.52 25.58 -13.19
C GLU A 140 10.89 25.14 -12.67
N ARG A 141 10.96 23.99 -12.00
CA ARG A 141 12.23 23.42 -11.50
C ARG A 141 13.15 22.97 -12.65
N ALA A 142 12.59 22.41 -13.73
CA ALA A 142 13.34 22.04 -14.93
C ALA A 142 13.86 23.27 -15.69
N ILE A 143 13.06 24.34 -15.78
CA ILE A 143 13.47 25.64 -16.35
C ILE A 143 14.64 26.23 -15.55
N ALA A 144 14.53 26.25 -14.22
CA ALA A 144 15.58 26.74 -13.33
C ALA A 144 16.91 25.98 -13.44
N LEU A 145 16.87 24.72 -13.89
CA LEU A 145 18.05 23.89 -14.13
C LEU A 145 18.61 23.99 -15.56
N SER A 146 17.75 24.16 -16.58
CA SER A 146 18.18 24.07 -18.00
C SER A 146 18.48 25.40 -18.70
N GLY A 147 18.10 26.54 -18.10
CA GLY A 147 18.37 27.89 -18.62
C GLY A 147 17.54 28.29 -19.85
N GLU A 148 17.71 27.59 -20.98
CA GLU A 148 17.06 27.91 -22.27
C GLU A 148 16.36 26.72 -22.95
N LYS A 149 16.81 25.47 -22.75
CA LYS A 149 16.22 24.29 -23.38
C LYS A 149 16.12 23.12 -22.41
N ILE A 150 14.90 22.79 -22.02
CA ILE A 150 14.60 21.59 -21.24
C ILE A 150 14.72 20.37 -22.16
N THR A 151 15.67 19.49 -21.88
CA THR A 151 15.81 18.19 -22.56
C THR A 151 15.27 17.07 -21.67
N GLU A 152 14.90 15.94 -22.27
CA GLU A 152 14.42 14.78 -21.52
C GLU A 152 15.46 14.30 -20.49
N GLN A 153 16.75 14.31 -20.84
CA GLN A 153 17.84 13.93 -19.95
C GLN A 153 17.91 14.83 -18.70
N ILE A 154 17.76 16.17 -18.84
CA ILE A 154 17.78 17.09 -17.68
C ILE A 154 16.58 16.80 -16.76
N VAL A 155 15.42 16.46 -17.32
CA VAL A 155 14.25 16.05 -16.54
C VAL A 155 14.47 14.71 -15.83
N GLN A 156 15.05 13.72 -16.52
CA GLN A 156 15.39 12.42 -15.92
C GLN A 156 16.41 12.59 -14.78
N GLU A 157 17.44 13.42 -14.95
CA GLU A 157 18.41 13.75 -13.90
C GLU A 157 17.76 14.49 -12.72
N MET A 158 16.91 15.49 -12.98
CA MET A 158 16.16 16.22 -11.94
C MET A 158 15.23 15.32 -11.12
N LEU A 159 14.56 14.36 -11.78
CA LEU A 159 13.61 13.44 -11.16
C LEU A 159 14.26 12.20 -10.53
N GLY A 160 15.57 11.99 -10.71
CA GLY A 160 16.24 10.78 -10.25
C GLY A 160 15.77 9.52 -10.99
N LEU A 161 15.55 9.63 -12.30
CA LEU A 161 15.18 8.54 -13.20
C LEU A 161 16.43 8.01 -13.93
N ALA A 162 16.53 6.68 -14.08
CA ALA A 162 17.58 6.05 -14.86
C ALA A 162 17.40 6.34 -16.37
N ALA A 163 18.47 6.26 -17.15
CA ALA A 163 18.35 6.39 -18.60
C ALA A 163 17.68 5.13 -19.20
N GLY A 164 16.98 5.28 -20.34
CA GLY A 164 16.17 4.18 -20.90
C GLY A 164 16.96 2.90 -21.20
N ASN A 165 18.23 3.02 -21.55
CA ASN A 165 19.18 1.92 -21.73
C ASN A 165 19.55 1.21 -20.42
N GLU A 166 19.61 1.91 -19.29
CA GLU A 166 19.88 1.32 -17.97
C GLU A 166 18.69 0.48 -17.49
N VAL A 167 17.46 0.96 -17.74
CA VAL A 167 16.23 0.20 -17.47
C VAL A 167 16.15 -1.06 -18.34
N GLU A 168 16.49 -0.95 -19.63
CA GLU A 168 16.55 -2.09 -20.55
C GLU A 168 17.60 -3.13 -20.12
N GLN A 169 18.76 -2.70 -19.65
CA GLN A 169 19.80 -3.59 -19.10
C GLN A 169 19.34 -4.31 -17.84
N LEU A 170 18.72 -3.60 -16.89
CA LEU A 170 18.13 -4.20 -15.68
C LEU A 170 17.01 -5.19 -16.03
N PHE A 171 16.09 -4.82 -16.92
CA PHE A 171 14.98 -5.67 -17.34
C PHE A 171 15.47 -6.92 -18.07
N THR A 172 16.50 -6.79 -18.90
CA THR A 172 17.14 -7.93 -19.59
C THR A 172 17.82 -8.86 -18.59
N ALA A 173 18.56 -8.33 -17.60
CA ALA A 173 19.20 -9.14 -16.56
C ALA A 173 18.18 -9.85 -15.64
N LEU A 174 17.03 -9.21 -15.39
CA LEU A 174 15.92 -9.79 -14.63
C LEU A 174 15.27 -10.97 -15.35
N ASN A 175 15.17 -10.88 -16.68
CA ASN A 175 14.62 -11.93 -17.54
C ASN A 175 15.62 -13.07 -17.82
N SER A 176 16.92 -12.77 -17.95
CA SER A 176 17.96 -13.80 -18.14
C SER A 176 18.36 -14.53 -16.85
N GLY A 177 17.91 -14.05 -15.68
CA GLY A 177 18.22 -14.63 -14.39
C GLY A 177 19.65 -14.35 -13.91
N GLU A 178 20.34 -13.36 -14.51
CA GLU A 178 21.71 -12.94 -14.17
C GLU A 178 21.73 -12.15 -12.85
N THR A 179 21.34 -12.79 -11.74
CA THR A 179 21.10 -12.15 -10.43
C THR A 179 22.26 -11.30 -9.91
N ALA A 180 23.52 -11.74 -10.11
CA ALA A 180 24.68 -10.96 -9.69
C ALA A 180 24.81 -9.62 -10.46
N LYS A 181 24.58 -9.65 -11.78
CA LYS A 181 24.60 -8.47 -12.65
C LYS A 181 23.41 -7.55 -12.37
N LEU A 182 22.24 -8.13 -12.12
CA LEU A 182 21.03 -7.40 -11.72
C LEU A 182 21.27 -6.58 -10.43
N LEU A 183 21.85 -7.20 -9.39
CA LEU A 183 22.16 -6.52 -8.14
C LEU A 183 23.26 -5.46 -8.31
N HIS A 184 24.32 -5.75 -9.08
CA HIS A 184 25.34 -4.73 -9.39
C HIS A 184 24.78 -3.53 -10.14
N LEU A 185 23.92 -3.72 -11.16
CA LEU A 185 23.27 -2.61 -11.87
C LEU A 185 22.34 -1.80 -10.96
N TYR A 186 21.63 -2.46 -10.04
CA TYR A 186 20.76 -1.81 -9.07
C TYR A 186 21.57 -0.99 -8.04
N GLU A 187 22.67 -1.53 -7.52
CA GLU A 187 23.56 -0.80 -6.63
C GLU A 187 24.22 0.39 -7.34
N ASP A 188 24.68 0.22 -8.58
CA ASP A 188 25.25 1.31 -9.40
C ASP A 188 24.27 2.48 -9.58
N LEU A 189 22.99 2.20 -9.83
CA LEU A 189 21.95 3.24 -9.89
C LEU A 189 21.74 3.91 -8.51
N TYR A 190 21.67 3.12 -7.45
CA TYR A 190 21.48 3.64 -6.09
C TYR A 190 22.64 4.56 -5.64
N GLN A 191 23.89 4.18 -5.92
CA GLN A 191 25.08 5.01 -5.64
C GLN A 191 25.09 6.31 -6.46
N ARG A 192 24.44 6.34 -7.63
CA ARG A 192 24.17 7.57 -8.42
C ARG A 192 22.94 8.37 -7.93
N GLY A 193 22.45 8.05 -6.73
CA GLY A 193 21.34 8.77 -6.08
C GLY A 193 19.95 8.43 -6.61
N ARG A 194 19.78 7.31 -7.33
CA ARG A 194 18.46 6.85 -7.81
C ARG A 194 17.71 6.15 -6.67
N ALA A 195 16.50 6.60 -6.36
CA ALA A 195 15.70 6.01 -5.29
C ALA A 195 15.21 4.59 -5.67
N PRO A 196 15.26 3.59 -4.76
CA PRO A 196 14.78 2.23 -5.02
C PRO A 196 13.39 2.17 -5.65
N GLN A 197 12.44 2.92 -5.09
CA GLN A 197 11.06 3.01 -5.57
C GLN A 197 10.97 3.52 -7.03
N ALA A 198 11.84 4.47 -7.42
CA ALA A 198 11.87 4.98 -8.79
C ALA A 198 12.37 3.90 -9.75
N ILE A 199 13.44 3.17 -9.39
CA ILE A 199 13.99 2.08 -10.22
C ILE A 199 12.92 1.00 -10.48
N LEU A 200 12.17 0.59 -9.45
CA LEU A 200 11.09 -0.39 -9.64
C LEU A 200 9.88 0.16 -10.42
N LYS A 201 9.52 1.44 -10.25
CA LYS A 201 8.45 2.08 -11.04
C LYS A 201 8.81 2.09 -12.53
N MET A 202 10.06 2.39 -12.86
CA MET A 202 10.57 2.34 -14.23
C MET A 202 10.57 0.92 -14.82
N LEU A 203 10.96 -0.10 -14.03
CA LEU A 203 10.85 -1.51 -14.45
C LEU A 203 9.40 -1.93 -14.69
N LEU A 204 8.46 -1.46 -13.86
CA LEU A 204 7.03 -1.74 -14.00
C LEU A 204 6.44 -1.10 -15.28
N GLU A 205 6.81 0.15 -15.56
CA GLU A 205 6.43 0.86 -16.79
C GLU A 205 7.03 0.16 -18.03
N HIS A 206 8.29 -0.30 -17.96
CA HIS A 206 8.94 -1.06 -19.02
C HIS A 206 8.25 -2.42 -19.27
N ALA A 207 7.91 -3.16 -18.20
CA ALA A 207 7.12 -4.39 -18.30
C ALA A 207 5.75 -4.14 -18.96
N SER A 208 5.05 -3.08 -18.53
CA SER A 208 3.75 -2.67 -19.06
C SER A 208 3.81 -2.31 -20.56
N LYS A 209 4.91 -1.68 -21.00
CA LYS A 209 5.17 -1.38 -22.42
C LYS A 209 5.29 -2.65 -23.26
N HIS A 210 6.05 -3.65 -22.81
CA HIS A 210 6.18 -4.93 -23.49
C HIS A 210 4.86 -5.70 -23.56
N ILE A 211 4.06 -5.70 -22.48
CA ILE A 211 2.72 -6.32 -22.46
C ILE A 211 1.81 -5.67 -23.52
N LYS A 212 1.76 -4.32 -23.58
CA LYS A 212 0.97 -3.58 -24.58
C LYS A 212 1.43 -3.88 -26.01
N GLN A 213 2.74 -3.93 -26.27
CA GLN A 213 3.28 -4.23 -27.60
C GLN A 213 2.93 -5.66 -28.07
N GLN A 214 2.96 -6.63 -27.16
CA GLN A 214 2.59 -8.02 -27.46
C GLN A 214 1.09 -8.18 -27.72
N ALA A 215 0.23 -7.46 -26.97
CA ALA A 215 -1.20 -7.40 -27.24
C ALA A 215 -1.54 -6.76 -28.61
N LEU A 216 -0.67 -5.87 -29.12
CA LEU A 216 -0.76 -5.26 -30.46
C LEU A 216 -0.12 -6.13 -31.56
N GLY A 217 0.26 -7.37 -31.28
CA GLY A 217 0.80 -8.31 -32.27
C GLY A 217 2.21 -7.98 -32.77
N LYS A 218 2.98 -7.16 -32.04
CA LYS A 218 4.39 -6.89 -32.38
C LYS A 218 5.28 -8.01 -31.83
N GLU A 219 6.30 -8.40 -32.61
CA GLU A 219 7.31 -9.36 -32.15
C GLU A 219 8.07 -8.78 -30.95
N ASN A 220 8.02 -9.50 -29.83
CA ASN A 220 8.74 -9.20 -28.60
C ASN A 220 9.51 -10.44 -28.16
N ASN A 221 10.74 -10.26 -27.66
CA ASN A 221 11.61 -11.33 -27.16
C ASN A 221 11.16 -11.95 -25.82
N PHE A 222 9.94 -11.66 -25.37
CA PHE A 222 9.45 -11.99 -24.02
C PHE A 222 8.12 -12.76 -24.11
N SER A 223 7.93 -13.75 -23.24
CA SER A 223 6.69 -14.52 -23.17
C SER A 223 5.66 -13.83 -22.25
N VAL A 224 4.39 -13.83 -22.66
CA VAL A 224 3.28 -13.25 -21.88
C VAL A 224 3.26 -13.71 -20.41
N PRO A 225 3.46 -15.01 -20.08
CA PRO A 225 3.43 -15.46 -18.68
C PRO A 225 4.59 -14.93 -17.84
N VAL A 226 5.78 -14.74 -18.42
CA VAL A 226 6.93 -14.14 -17.72
C VAL A 226 6.68 -12.65 -17.49
N LEU A 227 6.24 -11.91 -18.51
CA LEU A 227 5.92 -10.49 -18.38
C LEU A 227 4.84 -10.24 -17.31
N HIS A 228 3.77 -11.04 -17.30
CA HIS A 228 2.71 -10.90 -16.30
C HIS A 228 3.22 -11.19 -14.87
N ARG A 229 4.02 -12.24 -14.66
CA ARG A 229 4.63 -12.53 -13.35
C ARG A 229 5.57 -11.42 -12.87
N LEU A 230 6.39 -10.88 -13.77
CA LEU A 230 7.27 -9.74 -13.46
C LEU A 230 6.46 -8.49 -13.09
N TRP A 231 5.40 -8.18 -13.83
CA TRP A 231 4.51 -7.05 -13.56
C TRP A 231 3.83 -7.15 -12.18
N GLN A 232 3.24 -8.31 -11.86
CA GLN A 232 2.63 -8.58 -10.56
C GLN A 232 3.65 -8.48 -9.40
N GLY A 233 4.84 -9.06 -9.58
CA GLY A 233 5.89 -9.02 -8.57
C GLY A 233 6.45 -7.60 -8.35
N LEU A 234 6.55 -6.78 -9.41
CA LEU A 234 6.98 -5.38 -9.33
C LEU A 234 5.93 -4.51 -8.61
N LEU A 235 4.64 -4.71 -8.87
CA LEU A 235 3.55 -4.05 -8.13
C LEU A 235 3.62 -4.33 -6.63
N LYS A 236 3.72 -5.62 -6.25
CA LYS A 236 3.88 -6.02 -4.85
C LYS A 236 5.15 -5.43 -4.25
N GLY A 237 6.26 -5.49 -4.98
CA GLY A 237 7.56 -4.99 -4.57
C GLY A 237 7.62 -3.49 -4.28
N LEU A 238 6.90 -2.67 -5.05
CA LEU A 238 6.77 -1.23 -4.77
C LEU A 238 6.11 -0.96 -3.40
N ASN A 239 5.05 -1.71 -3.08
CA ASN A 239 4.36 -1.62 -1.80
C ASN A 239 5.20 -2.22 -0.63
N ASP A 240 6.02 -3.25 -0.89
CA ASP A 240 6.98 -3.79 0.09
C ASP A 240 8.03 -2.73 0.47
N ILE A 241 8.58 -1.99 -0.51
CA ILE A 241 9.57 -0.92 -0.31
C ILE A 241 8.98 0.28 0.46
N GLU A 242 7.75 0.72 0.15
CA GLU A 242 7.09 1.85 0.83
C GLU A 242 6.92 1.60 2.35
N ARG A 243 6.72 0.33 2.73
CA ARG A 243 6.53 -0.11 4.12
C ARG A 243 7.86 -0.31 4.86
N ALA A 244 8.93 -0.68 4.15
CA ALA A 244 10.23 -1.02 4.70
C ALA A 244 10.87 0.12 5.54
N PRO A 245 11.71 -0.22 6.54
CA PRO A 245 12.56 0.74 7.24
C PRO A 245 13.87 1.04 6.50
N LEU A 246 14.29 0.12 5.61
CA LEU A 246 15.50 0.15 4.80
C LEU A 246 15.08 -0.14 3.35
N ASP A 247 15.01 0.91 2.54
CA ASP A 247 14.47 0.89 1.17
C ASP A 247 15.42 0.20 0.17
N PHE A 248 16.73 0.43 0.30
CA PHE A 248 17.74 -0.22 -0.56
C PHE A 248 17.67 -1.75 -0.49
N GLN A 249 17.81 -2.32 0.72
CA GLN A 249 17.76 -3.77 0.95
C GLN A 249 16.39 -4.36 0.62
N ALA A 250 15.29 -3.63 0.83
CA ALA A 250 13.97 -4.07 0.40
C ALA A 250 13.91 -4.23 -1.13
N GLY A 251 14.49 -3.30 -1.88
CA GLY A 251 14.62 -3.43 -3.34
C GLY A 251 15.50 -4.62 -3.77
N GLU A 252 16.62 -4.90 -3.09
CA GLU A 252 17.43 -6.10 -3.36
C GLU A 252 16.60 -7.39 -3.19
N VAL A 253 15.86 -7.51 -2.08
CA VAL A 253 15.00 -8.67 -1.80
C VAL A 253 13.89 -8.83 -2.84
N VAL A 254 13.31 -7.73 -3.32
CA VAL A 254 12.31 -7.76 -4.41
C VAL A 254 12.95 -8.21 -5.73
N LEU A 255 14.13 -7.68 -6.09
CA LEU A 255 14.84 -8.08 -7.31
C LEU A 255 15.26 -9.56 -7.28
N LEU A 256 15.70 -10.06 -6.12
CA LEU A 256 15.97 -11.48 -5.89
C LEU A 256 14.69 -12.33 -6.10
N ARG A 257 13.56 -11.93 -5.51
CA ARG A 257 12.27 -12.61 -5.66
C ARG A 257 11.82 -12.64 -7.14
N LEU A 258 11.97 -11.52 -7.86
CA LEU A 258 11.62 -11.39 -9.26
C LEU A 258 12.52 -12.23 -10.19
N SER A 259 13.83 -12.28 -9.93
CA SER A 259 14.77 -13.15 -10.67
C SER A 259 14.44 -14.63 -10.50
N HIS A 260 13.92 -15.04 -9.33
CA HIS A 260 13.43 -16.40 -9.14
C HIS A 260 12.09 -16.65 -9.88
N LEU A 261 11.16 -15.69 -9.84
CA LEU A 261 9.86 -15.77 -10.53
C LEU A 261 9.97 -15.81 -12.06
N SER A 262 10.97 -15.17 -12.67
CA SER A 262 11.19 -15.23 -14.13
C SER A 262 11.63 -16.63 -14.58
N GLN A 263 12.42 -17.34 -13.75
CA GLN A 263 12.95 -18.67 -14.03
C GLN A 263 11.96 -19.82 -13.80
N MET A 264 10.84 -19.58 -13.10
CA MET A 264 9.84 -20.63 -12.87
C MET A 264 9.20 -21.07 -14.18
N PRO A 265 9.01 -22.38 -14.44
CA PRO A 265 8.15 -22.86 -15.51
C PRO A 265 6.73 -22.27 -15.40
N ASP A 266 6.02 -22.24 -16.52
CA ASP A 266 4.63 -21.81 -16.58
C ASP A 266 3.70 -22.82 -15.87
N LEU A 267 2.50 -22.35 -15.46
CA LEU A 267 1.57 -23.18 -14.71
C LEU A 267 1.06 -24.39 -15.53
N GLU A 268 0.97 -24.27 -16.85
CA GLU A 268 0.49 -25.33 -17.73
C GLU A 268 1.53 -26.44 -17.88
N SER A 269 2.82 -26.11 -18.06
CA SER A 269 3.91 -27.09 -18.05
C SER A 269 4.11 -27.72 -16.67
N LEU A 270 3.92 -26.98 -15.56
CA LEU A 270 3.91 -27.54 -14.21
C LEU A 270 2.74 -28.52 -13.99
N ILE A 271 1.53 -28.19 -14.45
CA ILE A 271 0.37 -29.10 -14.40
C ILE A 271 0.63 -30.33 -15.28
N HIS A 272 1.26 -30.18 -16.45
CA HIS A 272 1.62 -31.30 -17.31
C HIS A 272 2.69 -32.20 -16.69
N GLN A 273 3.76 -31.66 -16.11
CA GLN A 273 4.76 -32.43 -15.36
C GLN A 273 4.10 -33.20 -14.22
N ARG A 274 3.25 -32.54 -13.42
CA ARG A 274 2.55 -33.15 -12.28
C ARG A 274 1.47 -34.18 -12.68
N ARG A 275 0.97 -34.13 -13.92
CA ARG A 275 0.11 -35.18 -14.51
C ARG A 275 0.90 -36.37 -15.07
N LEU A 276 2.17 -36.17 -15.43
CA LEU A 276 3.04 -37.22 -15.96
C LEU A 276 3.77 -38.01 -14.86
N GLU A 277 3.88 -37.47 -13.64
CA GLU A 277 4.44 -38.16 -12.47
C GLU A 277 3.36 -38.61 -11.45
N PRO A 278 2.78 -39.82 -11.59
CA PRO A 278 1.93 -40.39 -10.55
C PRO A 278 2.80 -40.96 -9.39
N HIS A 279 2.75 -40.27 -8.25
CA HIS A 279 3.13 -40.74 -6.90
C HIS A 279 4.28 -41.76 -6.76
N THR A 280 5.49 -41.26 -6.52
CA THR A 280 6.46 -41.93 -5.63
C THR A 280 6.92 -40.94 -4.54
N PRO A 281 6.88 -41.31 -3.24
CA PRO A 281 7.42 -40.46 -2.19
C PRO A 281 8.95 -40.49 -2.27
N SER A 282 9.54 -39.43 -2.83
CA SER A 282 10.98 -39.33 -2.98
C SER A 282 11.67 -39.14 -1.63
N MET A 283 12.22 -40.23 -1.09
CA MET A 283 13.31 -40.17 -0.11
C MET A 283 14.47 -39.40 -0.73
N ILE A 284 15.04 -38.45 0.02
CA ILE A 284 16.25 -37.71 -0.40
C ILE A 284 17.43 -38.70 -0.44
N SER A 285 17.67 -39.31 -1.61
CA SER A 285 18.79 -40.20 -1.88
C SER A 285 20.00 -39.41 -2.37
N SER A 286 21.10 -39.54 -1.64
CA SER A 286 22.36 -38.84 -1.90
C SER A 286 23.27 -39.62 -2.84
N GLU A 287 23.23 -39.29 -4.14
CA GLU A 287 24.24 -39.74 -5.12
C GLU A 287 24.80 -38.53 -5.90
N LYS A 288 26.04 -38.13 -5.63
CA LYS A 288 27.27 -38.60 -6.30
C LYS A 288 27.31 -38.28 -7.80
N MET A 289 27.68 -37.03 -8.13
CA MET A 289 28.24 -36.74 -9.46
C MET A 289 29.69 -37.20 -9.54
N SER A 290 29.94 -38.13 -10.46
CA SER A 290 31.29 -38.54 -10.87
C SER A 290 31.84 -37.56 -11.91
N ALA A 291 32.97 -36.92 -11.61
CA ALA A 291 33.77 -36.19 -12.58
C ALA A 291 35.21 -36.73 -12.57
N LYS A 292 35.70 -37.13 -13.75
CA LYS A 292 37.10 -37.55 -13.94
C LYS A 292 38.03 -36.34 -13.78
N GLY A 293 39.20 -36.56 -13.18
CA GLY A 293 40.27 -35.56 -13.09
C GLY A 293 40.95 -35.27 -14.44
N PRO A 294 41.98 -34.40 -14.42
CA PRO A 294 43.33 -34.97 -14.47
C PRO A 294 44.19 -34.64 -13.24
N GLU A 295 45.37 -35.26 -13.21
CA GLU A 295 46.22 -35.47 -12.05
C GLU A 295 47.16 -34.30 -11.73
N THR A 296 47.48 -34.08 -10.45
CA THR A 296 48.85 -33.73 -10.02
C THR A 296 49.10 -34.17 -8.56
N GLN A 297 50.36 -34.36 -8.18
CA GLN A 297 50.79 -35.29 -7.13
C GLN A 297 51.22 -34.63 -5.80
N ALA A 298 50.91 -35.28 -4.66
CA ALA A 298 51.68 -35.40 -3.38
C ALA A 298 50.69 -35.74 -2.23
N SER A 299 50.76 -36.87 -1.50
CA SER A 299 51.80 -37.30 -0.54
C SER A 299 51.96 -36.34 0.65
N LEU A 300 51.78 -36.65 1.94
CA LEU A 300 51.31 -37.83 2.71
C LEU A 300 50.43 -37.31 3.90
N ASN A 301 49.90 -38.04 4.89
CA ASN A 301 50.06 -39.41 5.38
C ASN A 301 48.80 -39.93 6.13
N GLN A 302 48.89 -41.04 6.87
CA GLN A 302 47.80 -41.75 7.59
C GLN A 302 47.87 -41.62 9.12
N ALA A 303 46.73 -41.80 9.82
CA ALA A 303 46.58 -42.76 10.94
C ALA A 303 45.10 -42.91 11.38
N ASN A 304 44.69 -44.13 11.73
CA ASN A 304 43.34 -44.50 12.21
C ASN A 304 43.22 -44.36 13.75
N THR A 305 42.00 -44.24 14.29
CA THR A 305 41.27 -45.28 15.09
C THR A 305 40.17 -44.70 16.00
N THR A 306 38.99 -45.33 16.00
CA THR A 306 37.96 -45.36 17.08
C THR A 306 38.50 -46.03 18.37
N PRO A 307 37.90 -45.91 19.59
CA PRO A 307 36.46 -46.15 19.88
C PRO A 307 35.80 -45.44 21.09
N SER A 308 34.50 -45.74 21.27
CA SER A 308 33.61 -45.86 22.46
C SER A 308 33.89 -45.23 23.85
N ALA A 309 32.77 -44.87 24.52
CA ALA A 309 32.64 -44.37 25.91
C ALA A 309 32.97 -45.42 27.01
N PRO A 310 33.08 -45.04 28.31
CA PRO A 310 31.88 -44.88 29.16
C PRO A 310 31.95 -43.77 30.26
N SER A 311 30.91 -43.75 31.12
CA SER A 311 30.49 -42.79 32.15
C SER A 311 31.23 -42.85 33.50
N LEU A 312 30.96 -41.87 34.40
CA LEU A 312 30.25 -42.05 35.71
C LEU A 312 30.31 -40.79 36.63
N VAL A 313 29.16 -40.45 37.29
CA VAL A 313 29.03 -40.05 38.74
C VAL A 313 29.51 -38.62 39.15
N GLU A 314 28.83 -37.79 40.00
CA GLU A 314 27.68 -37.96 40.93
C GLU A 314 26.96 -36.64 41.34
N ASN A 315 25.76 -36.78 41.94
CA ASN A 315 25.05 -35.93 42.94
C ASN A 315 24.41 -34.55 42.60
N ALA A 316 23.15 -34.41 43.04
CA ALA A 316 22.28 -33.22 43.05
C ALA A 316 22.09 -32.67 44.50
N PRO A 317 21.28 -31.60 44.78
CA PRO A 317 19.80 -31.73 44.78
C PRO A 317 18.97 -30.47 44.41
N ASN A 318 17.65 -30.70 44.34
CA ASN A 318 16.52 -29.79 44.05
C ASN A 318 16.52 -28.39 44.70
N LEU A 319 15.84 -27.43 44.03
CA LEU A 319 15.06 -26.38 44.70
C LEU A 319 13.81 -25.96 43.88
N THR A 320 12.68 -25.83 44.57
CA THR A 320 11.41 -25.25 44.08
C THR A 320 11.25 -23.80 44.57
N SER A 321 10.91 -22.84 43.70
CA SER A 321 10.24 -21.58 44.11
C SER A 321 9.69 -20.78 42.92
N SER A 322 8.78 -19.85 43.23
CA SER A 322 7.90 -19.07 42.35
C SER A 322 8.61 -17.84 41.70
N PRO A 323 7.94 -17.00 40.87
CA PRO A 323 8.63 -16.13 39.92
C PRO A 323 9.26 -14.88 40.55
N THR A 324 10.45 -14.52 40.07
CA THR A 324 11.17 -13.31 40.49
C THR A 324 10.88 -12.13 39.58
N SER A 325 10.66 -10.97 40.21
CA SER A 325 10.42 -9.66 39.59
C SER A 325 11.41 -9.29 38.49
N ALA A 326 10.93 -8.50 37.51
CA ALA A 326 11.78 -7.80 36.55
C ALA A 326 12.84 -6.95 37.26
N ASN A 327 14.07 -7.02 36.75
CA ASN A 327 15.24 -6.36 37.31
C ASN A 327 15.48 -5.03 36.58
N PHE A 328 15.20 -3.90 37.24
CA PHE A 328 15.57 -2.57 36.73
C PHE A 328 17.04 -2.26 37.07
N PRO A 329 17.79 -1.56 36.20
CA PRO A 329 19.16 -1.17 36.50
C PRO A 329 19.19 -0.12 37.63
N SER A 330 19.97 -0.38 38.67
CA SER A 330 20.24 0.58 39.75
C SER A 330 20.93 1.85 39.20
N PRO A 331 20.65 3.05 39.75
CA PRO A 331 21.28 4.28 39.28
C PRO A 331 22.78 4.28 39.57
N THR A 332 23.60 4.51 38.54
CA THR A 332 25.04 4.72 38.68
C THR A 332 25.36 6.09 39.26
N LEU A 333 26.34 6.17 40.17
CA LEU A 333 26.79 7.44 40.76
C LEU A 333 27.39 8.38 39.69
N PRO A 334 26.97 9.66 39.62
CA PRO A 334 27.47 10.61 38.63
C PRO A 334 28.96 10.92 38.85
N GLN A 335 29.74 10.84 37.78
CA GLN A 335 31.20 11.02 37.79
C GLN A 335 31.62 12.48 37.55
N SER A 336 30.70 13.32 37.04
CA SER A 336 30.93 14.76 36.82
C SER A 336 29.80 15.63 37.37
N PHE A 337 30.08 16.93 37.55
CA PHE A 337 29.07 17.91 37.96
C PHE A 337 27.97 18.08 36.90
N GLU A 338 28.31 18.01 35.61
CA GLU A 338 27.35 18.08 34.50
C GLU A 338 26.38 16.88 34.51
N GLU A 339 26.87 15.68 34.82
CA GLU A 339 26.04 14.48 35.01
C GLU A 339 25.12 14.63 36.22
N LEU A 340 25.61 15.19 37.33
CA LEU A 340 24.80 15.45 38.52
C LEU A 340 23.68 16.46 38.23
N VAL A 341 23.97 17.55 37.53
CA VAL A 341 22.97 18.53 37.09
C VAL A 341 21.94 17.90 36.15
N THR A 342 22.39 17.07 35.20
CA THR A 342 21.51 16.34 34.28
C THR A 342 20.65 15.31 35.01
N PHE A 343 21.16 14.69 36.06
CA PHE A 343 20.41 13.79 36.94
C PHE A 343 19.30 14.54 37.70
N VAL A 344 19.62 15.70 38.30
CA VAL A 344 18.62 16.55 38.98
C VAL A 344 17.53 17.01 38.02
N GLN A 345 17.88 17.36 36.78
CA GLN A 345 16.91 17.71 35.74
C GLN A 345 15.97 16.54 35.40
N LYS A 346 16.48 15.30 35.34
CA LYS A 346 15.67 14.08 35.13
C LYS A 346 14.73 13.75 36.30
N GLN A 347 15.04 14.19 37.53
CA GLN A 347 14.19 14.01 38.71
C GLN A 347 13.02 15.03 38.82
N LYS A 348 12.67 15.72 37.73
CA LYS A 348 11.58 16.70 37.64
C LYS A 348 11.72 17.96 38.52
N GLU A 349 12.95 18.36 38.84
CA GLU A 349 13.28 19.59 39.59
C GLU A 349 14.04 20.60 38.71
N PRO A 350 13.39 21.19 37.67
CA PRO A 350 14.06 22.02 36.66
C PRO A 350 14.61 23.34 37.23
N LEU A 351 13.97 23.91 38.24
CA LEU A 351 14.41 25.16 38.89
C LEU A 351 15.73 24.95 39.65
N LEU A 352 15.89 23.81 40.32
CA LEU A 352 17.13 23.48 41.02
C LEU A 352 18.26 23.20 40.01
N ALA A 353 17.96 22.46 38.93
CA ALA A 353 18.93 22.24 37.85
C ALA A 353 19.38 23.55 37.17
N ALA A 354 18.48 24.54 37.00
CA ALA A 354 18.84 25.86 36.47
C ALA A 354 19.77 26.63 37.42
N GLN A 355 19.44 26.70 38.72
CA GLN A 355 20.28 27.36 39.72
C GLN A 355 21.68 26.71 39.82
N LEU A 356 21.77 25.38 39.72
CA LEU A 356 23.05 24.65 39.70
C LEU A 356 23.90 24.95 38.44
N LYS A 357 23.30 25.29 37.30
CA LYS A 357 24.04 25.70 36.09
C LYS A 357 24.53 27.14 36.15
N GLN A 358 23.72 28.02 36.74
CA GLN A 358 23.89 29.47 36.66
C GLN A 358 24.67 30.07 37.84
N ASP A 359 24.41 29.61 39.06
CA ASP A 359 24.86 30.28 40.30
C ASP A 359 25.85 29.44 41.14
N VAL A 360 26.46 28.39 40.57
CA VAL A 360 27.37 27.48 41.30
C VAL A 360 28.72 27.35 40.57
N HIS A 361 29.78 27.80 41.24
CA HIS A 361 31.16 27.73 40.76
C HIS A 361 31.88 26.56 41.43
N VAL A 362 32.12 25.47 40.69
CA VAL A 362 32.74 24.26 41.25
C VAL A 362 34.23 24.51 41.49
N ILE A 363 34.68 24.17 42.70
CA ILE A 363 36.10 24.18 43.09
C ILE A 363 36.64 22.73 43.05
N ARG A 364 35.87 21.77 43.55
CA ARG A 364 36.23 20.34 43.52
C ARG A 364 35.00 19.45 43.47
N TYR A 365 34.99 18.50 42.54
CA TYR A 365 33.98 17.45 42.41
C TYR A 365 34.62 16.07 42.62
N ALA A 366 34.02 15.25 43.47
CA ALA A 366 34.23 13.80 43.53
C ALA A 366 32.88 13.11 43.88
N PRO A 367 32.65 11.84 43.50
CA PRO A 367 31.46 11.12 43.91
C PRO A 367 31.32 11.10 45.45
N GLY A 368 30.27 11.73 45.98
CA GLY A 368 30.07 11.91 47.43
C GLY A 368 30.68 13.16 48.07
N HIS A 369 31.44 13.99 47.34
CA HIS A 369 32.04 15.22 47.89
C HIS A 369 32.04 16.37 46.86
N LEU A 370 31.27 17.43 47.14
CA LEU A 370 31.18 18.61 46.29
C LEU A 370 31.58 19.87 47.08
N VAL A 371 32.67 20.51 46.65
CA VAL A 371 33.08 21.84 47.13
C VAL A 371 32.80 22.85 46.03
N ALA A 372 31.94 23.83 46.31
CA ALA A 372 31.58 24.86 45.35
C ALA A 372 31.28 26.19 46.04
N ARG A 373 31.58 27.28 45.33
CA ARG A 373 31.20 28.63 45.72
C ARG A 373 29.82 28.95 45.16
N LEU A 374 28.93 29.48 46.01
CA LEU A 374 27.62 29.96 45.60
C LEU A 374 27.73 31.41 45.11
N GLY A 375 27.05 31.72 44.00
CA GLY A 375 26.86 33.09 43.50
C GLY A 375 25.82 33.87 44.31
N GLU A 376 25.80 35.19 44.14
CA GLU A 376 25.00 36.13 44.95
C GLU A 376 23.47 35.93 44.83
N LYS A 377 23.00 35.18 43.84
CA LYS A 377 21.58 34.89 43.58
C LYS A 377 21.15 33.47 44.00
N ALA A 378 22.07 32.64 44.49
CA ALA A 378 21.75 31.29 44.92
C ALA A 378 20.79 31.28 46.12
N SER A 379 19.81 30.37 46.11
CA SER A 379 18.88 30.22 47.23
C SER A 379 19.57 29.59 48.45
N GLN A 380 19.31 30.11 49.65
CA GLN A 380 19.96 29.62 50.89
C GLN A 380 19.65 28.14 51.21
N ASP A 381 18.59 27.58 50.62
CA ASP A 381 18.14 26.20 50.81
C ASP A 381 18.62 25.23 49.69
N LEU A 382 19.40 25.73 48.72
CA LEU A 382 19.86 24.96 47.55
C LEU A 382 20.58 23.66 47.94
N TRP A 383 21.47 23.72 48.94
CA TRP A 383 22.20 22.54 49.40
C TRP A 383 21.32 21.54 50.14
N ASN A 384 20.37 21.99 50.96
CA ASN A 384 19.44 21.09 51.68
C ASN A 384 18.54 20.34 50.69
N ARG A 385 18.04 21.03 49.66
CA ARG A 385 17.24 20.43 48.58
C ARG A 385 18.06 19.42 47.77
N LEU A 386 19.30 19.79 47.40
CA LEU A 386 20.20 18.87 46.68
C LEU A 386 20.54 17.64 47.55
N GLN A 387 20.88 17.83 48.83
CA GLN A 387 21.18 16.73 49.76
C GLN A 387 19.98 15.80 49.97
N THR A 388 18.76 16.34 50.00
CA THR A 388 17.52 15.56 50.07
C THR A 388 17.33 14.67 48.84
N ILE A 389 17.57 15.20 47.65
CA ILE A 389 17.48 14.44 46.38
C ILE A 389 18.58 13.37 46.33
N LEU A 390 19.83 13.72 46.64
CA LEU A 390 20.96 12.79 46.64
C LEU A 390 20.76 11.66 47.67
N LYS A 391 20.31 11.97 48.89
CA LYS A 391 20.01 10.97 49.93
C LYS A 391 18.85 10.05 49.57
N LYS A 392 17.86 10.54 48.83
CA LYS A 392 16.74 9.73 48.32
C LYS A 392 17.17 8.81 47.16
N SER A 393 18.10 9.26 46.33
CA SER A 393 18.54 8.55 45.11
C SER A 393 19.72 7.60 45.34
N PHE A 394 20.60 7.90 46.28
CA PHE A 394 21.84 7.17 46.56
C PHE A 394 22.00 6.95 48.08
N PRO A 395 21.18 6.07 48.70
CA PRO A 395 21.16 5.87 50.16
C PRO A 395 22.47 5.28 50.73
N GLU A 396 23.29 4.64 49.90
CA GLU A 396 24.58 4.04 50.28
C GLU A 396 25.76 5.02 50.25
N THR A 397 25.56 6.28 49.85
CA THR A 397 26.65 7.27 49.71
C THR A 397 26.40 8.50 50.57
N SER A 398 27.31 8.78 51.50
CA SER A 398 27.27 10.00 52.32
C SER A 398 27.77 11.21 51.52
N TRP A 399 26.86 12.00 50.98
CA TRP A 399 27.19 13.23 50.24
C TRP A 399 27.52 14.39 51.20
N ILE A 400 28.76 14.88 51.10
CA ILE A 400 29.25 16.09 51.76
C ILE A 400 29.20 17.25 50.76
N LEU A 401 28.58 18.36 51.16
CA LEU A 401 28.39 19.57 50.35
C LEU A 401 28.99 20.75 51.12
N GLU A 402 30.05 21.35 50.59
CA GLU A 402 30.79 22.42 51.27
C GLU A 402 30.83 23.72 50.45
N THR A 403 30.58 24.84 51.13
CA THR A 403 30.74 26.18 50.57
C THR A 403 32.13 26.73 50.89
N ALA A 404 32.94 26.98 49.87
CA ALA A 404 34.24 27.63 49.99
C ALA A 404 34.26 29.01 49.33
N MET A 405 35.15 29.90 49.82
CA MET A 405 35.28 31.30 49.38
C MET A 405 36.32 31.51 48.27
N GLU A 406 37.01 30.45 47.83
CA GLU A 406 38.09 30.52 46.85
C GLU A 406 37.57 30.83 45.43
N GLU A 407 38.48 31.20 44.52
CA GLU A 407 38.15 31.41 43.10
C GLU A 407 38.00 30.05 42.40
N GLY A 408 36.75 29.58 42.31
CA GLY A 408 36.37 28.38 41.56
C GLY A 408 36.35 28.58 40.04
N ALA A 409 36.08 27.50 39.30
CA ALA A 409 35.92 27.57 37.86
C ALA A 409 34.74 28.49 37.47
N PRO A 410 34.78 29.17 36.30
CA PRO A 410 33.63 29.90 35.78
C PRO A 410 32.41 28.98 35.65
N SER A 411 31.21 29.53 35.78
CA SER A 411 29.98 28.73 35.75
C SER A 411 29.81 28.02 34.39
N LEU A 412 29.01 26.95 34.34
CA LEU A 412 28.78 26.22 33.09
C LEU A 412 28.21 27.15 32.00
N VAL A 413 27.39 28.14 32.39
CA VAL A 413 26.86 29.16 31.46
C VAL A 413 27.97 30.08 30.95
N GLU A 414 28.88 30.56 31.80
CA GLU A 414 30.02 31.40 31.38
C GLU A 414 31.01 30.64 30.46
N GLN A 415 31.15 29.32 30.66
CA GLN A 415 31.95 28.46 29.80
C GLN A 415 31.28 28.28 28.42
N GLU A 416 29.98 27.99 28.40
CA GLU A 416 29.19 27.94 27.16
C GLU A 416 29.22 29.27 26.40
N GLU A 417 29.08 30.40 27.08
CA GLU A 417 29.10 31.73 26.46
C GLU A 417 30.46 32.06 25.83
N LYS A 418 31.58 31.76 26.50
CA LYS A 418 32.92 31.90 25.89
C LYS A 418 33.03 31.09 24.60
N VAL A 419 32.68 29.81 24.65
CA VAL A 419 32.71 28.91 23.48
C VAL A 419 31.82 29.42 22.34
N ARG A 420 30.64 30.00 22.65
CA ARG A 420 29.77 30.64 21.65
C ARG A 420 30.41 31.88 21.04
N THR A 421 30.98 32.78 21.85
CA THR A 421 31.60 34.03 21.33
C THR A 421 32.81 33.76 20.44
N ASP A 422 33.60 32.73 20.72
CA ASP A 422 34.76 32.39 19.90
C ASP A 422 34.36 31.72 18.58
N LYS A 423 33.37 30.80 18.60
CA LYS A 423 32.77 30.25 17.37
C LYS A 423 32.12 31.34 16.49
N ARG A 424 31.49 32.36 17.08
CA ARG A 424 30.91 33.49 16.35
C ARG A 424 31.99 34.30 15.61
N LYS A 425 33.14 34.57 16.26
CA LYS A 425 34.28 35.25 15.62
C LYS A 425 34.87 34.42 14.48
N GLU A 426 34.96 33.10 14.64
CA GLU A 426 35.44 32.19 13.60
C GLU A 426 34.50 32.17 12.37
N ALA A 427 33.17 32.10 12.59
CA ALA A 427 32.17 32.14 11.53
C ALA A 427 32.19 33.49 10.75
N LEU A 428 32.37 34.62 11.44
CA LEU A 428 32.48 35.95 10.80
C LEU A 428 33.73 36.11 9.92
N ASN A 429 34.80 35.35 10.20
CA ASN A 429 36.05 35.40 9.43
C ASN A 429 36.02 34.50 8.17
N GLN A 430 34.96 33.73 7.94
CA GLN A 430 34.80 32.90 6.73
C GLN A 430 34.67 33.77 5.46
N PRO A 431 35.43 33.48 4.37
CA PRO A 431 35.40 34.29 3.14
C PRO A 431 34.02 34.40 2.48
N LEU A 432 33.17 33.37 2.63
CA LEU A 432 31.82 33.34 2.09
C LEU A 432 30.89 34.29 2.85
N VAL A 433 30.91 34.22 4.19
CA VAL A 433 30.07 35.07 5.07
C VAL A 433 30.42 36.53 4.87
N LYS A 434 31.71 36.85 4.75
CA LYS A 434 32.18 38.21 4.46
C LYS A 434 31.64 38.75 3.13
N LYS A 435 31.68 37.96 2.05
CA LYS A 435 31.08 38.35 0.75
C LYS A 435 29.57 38.57 0.83
N VAL A 436 28.85 37.80 1.64
CA VAL A 436 27.39 37.97 1.81
C VAL A 436 27.09 39.27 2.55
N LEU A 437 27.84 39.58 3.62
CA LEU A 437 27.71 40.83 4.37
C LEU A 437 28.13 42.07 3.54
N ASP A 438 29.18 41.96 2.72
CA ASP A 438 29.59 43.01 1.78
C ASP A 438 28.53 43.27 0.69
N THR A 439 27.66 42.29 0.40
CA THR A 439 26.58 42.41 -0.60
C THR A 439 25.26 42.92 0.02
N PHE A 440 25.03 42.66 1.30
CA PHE A 440 23.81 43.02 2.04
C PHE A 440 24.15 43.64 3.41
N PRO A 441 24.32 44.98 3.48
CA PRO A 441 24.81 45.66 4.69
C PRO A 441 23.91 45.51 5.93
N ASP A 442 22.61 45.27 5.73
CA ASP A 442 21.61 45.10 6.80
C ASP A 442 21.44 43.64 7.26
N ALA A 443 22.25 42.70 6.76
CA ALA A 443 22.12 41.28 7.06
C ALA A 443 22.74 40.91 8.43
N GLU A 444 21.91 40.40 9.34
CA GLU A 444 22.33 39.93 10.66
C GLU A 444 22.46 38.39 10.70
N VAL A 445 23.61 37.88 11.16
CA VAL A 445 23.83 36.43 11.35
C VAL A 445 23.17 35.97 12.66
N LYS A 446 22.12 35.16 12.56
CA LYS A 446 21.44 34.52 13.71
C LYS A 446 21.98 33.09 13.94
N GLU A 447 22.11 32.70 15.21
CA GLU A 447 23.03 31.63 15.66
C GLU A 447 22.46 30.19 15.68
N GLU A 448 21.22 29.94 15.25
CA GLU A 448 20.49 28.69 15.58
C GLU A 448 20.98 27.38 14.92
N SER A 449 22.14 27.31 14.27
CA SER A 449 22.56 26.10 13.51
C SER A 449 24.08 25.84 13.36
N PHE A 450 24.92 26.25 14.32
CA PHE A 450 26.39 26.12 14.20
C PHE A 450 27.07 24.94 14.93
N MET A 451 26.36 23.93 15.44
CA MET A 451 26.99 22.84 16.24
C MET A 451 27.28 21.50 15.52
N ASP A 452 26.61 21.15 14.43
CA ASP A 452 26.68 19.77 13.89
C ASP A 452 27.57 19.57 12.64
N ALA A 453 28.27 20.62 12.17
CA ALA A 453 29.02 20.58 10.92
C ALA A 453 30.36 19.81 10.96
N ALA A 454 31.02 19.73 12.12
CA ALA A 454 32.41 19.26 12.21
C ALA A 454 32.59 17.74 12.43
N ALA A 455 31.55 17.03 12.89
CA ALA A 455 31.61 15.60 13.21
C ALA A 455 31.06 14.68 12.08
N SER A 456 30.44 15.28 11.05
CA SER A 456 29.50 14.59 10.15
C SER A 456 30.10 14.13 8.81
N LEU A 457 31.42 14.25 8.62
CA LEU A 457 32.11 13.96 7.34
C LEU A 457 32.58 12.50 7.13
N SER A 458 32.14 11.55 7.96
CA SER A 458 32.56 10.14 7.85
C SER A 458 31.43 9.09 7.89
N LYS A 459 30.16 9.51 7.85
CA LYS A 459 29.00 8.63 7.73
C LYS A 459 28.03 9.16 6.69
N GLY A 460 27.35 8.24 5.99
CA GLY A 460 26.48 8.51 4.84
C GLY A 460 25.29 9.44 5.14
N PRO A 461 24.50 9.80 4.11
CA PRO A 461 23.62 10.97 4.12
C PRO A 461 22.62 10.95 5.27
N LEU A 462 22.86 11.81 6.26
CA LEU A 462 21.96 12.05 7.38
C LEU A 462 20.78 12.90 6.90
N LYS A 463 19.56 12.38 7.13
CA LYS A 463 18.30 13.09 6.87
C LYS A 463 18.25 14.37 7.71
N THR A 464 17.85 15.47 7.10
CA THR A 464 17.75 16.80 7.72
C THR A 464 16.65 16.85 8.79
N SER A 465 17.02 16.99 10.06
CA SER A 465 16.08 17.27 11.15
C SER A 465 15.94 18.79 11.37
N GLY A 466 15.15 19.43 10.51
CA GLY A 466 14.54 20.73 10.85
C GLY A 466 13.34 20.54 11.79
N GLY A 467 12.89 21.62 12.45
CA GLY A 467 11.82 21.61 13.47
C GLY A 467 10.39 21.31 13.01
N GLY A 468 10.21 20.41 12.04
CA GLY A 468 8.93 19.80 11.65
C GLY A 468 8.83 18.29 11.98
N SER A 469 9.90 17.70 12.55
CA SER A 469 10.11 16.25 12.57
C SER A 469 8.99 15.44 13.25
N GLU A 470 8.43 15.95 14.35
CA GLU A 470 7.41 15.28 15.15
C GLU A 470 6.03 15.35 14.49
N VAL A 471 5.76 16.43 13.75
CA VAL A 471 4.54 16.60 12.96
C VAL A 471 4.63 15.70 11.72
N GLU A 472 5.74 15.72 11.02
CA GLU A 472 5.99 14.84 9.86
C GLU A 472 5.98 13.36 10.25
N GLU A 473 6.55 12.99 11.40
CA GLU A 473 6.49 11.63 11.93
C GLU A 473 5.05 11.23 12.28
N LEU A 474 4.25 12.09 12.92
CA LEU A 474 2.84 11.80 13.18
C LEU A 474 2.04 11.62 11.87
N ILE A 475 2.28 12.48 10.87
CA ILE A 475 1.69 12.37 9.53
C ILE A 475 2.07 11.04 8.88
N ARG A 476 3.34 10.65 8.96
CA ARG A 476 3.88 9.40 8.39
C ARG A 476 3.35 8.15 9.09
N ARG A 477 3.18 8.20 10.42
CA ARG A 477 2.59 7.11 11.21
C ARG A 477 1.10 6.93 10.90
N LEU A 478 0.33 8.02 10.88
CA LEU A 478 -1.09 7.98 10.51
C LEU A 478 -1.29 7.59 9.04
N GLY A 479 -0.40 8.06 8.15
CA GLY A 479 -0.39 7.75 6.72
C GLY A 479 -0.04 6.29 6.35
N ARG A 480 0.33 5.46 7.34
CA ARG A 480 0.58 4.02 7.20
C ARG A 480 -0.59 3.16 7.68
N LEU A 481 -1.65 3.75 8.22
CA LEU A 481 -2.84 3.02 8.66
C LEU A 481 -3.72 2.66 7.45
N PRO A 482 -4.35 1.47 7.42
CA PRO A 482 -5.23 1.08 6.32
C PRO A 482 -6.38 2.10 6.18
N GLY A 483 -6.61 2.58 4.96
CA GLY A 483 -7.61 3.62 4.65
C GLY A 483 -7.14 5.07 4.87
N LEU A 484 -5.99 5.32 5.50
CA LEU A 484 -5.42 6.66 5.65
C LEU A 484 -4.16 6.83 4.78
N GLY A 485 -4.33 7.19 3.51
CA GLY A 485 -3.20 7.60 2.67
C GLY A 485 -2.56 8.93 3.13
N PRO A 486 -1.42 9.36 2.55
CA PRO A 486 -0.63 10.52 3.03
C PRO A 486 -1.42 11.82 3.19
N ARG A 487 -2.36 12.11 2.29
CA ARG A 487 -3.24 13.29 2.36
C ARG A 487 -4.22 13.21 3.55
N SER A 488 -4.79 12.03 3.81
CA SER A 488 -5.70 11.78 4.93
C SER A 488 -4.96 11.75 6.27
N GLY A 489 -3.79 11.10 6.33
CA GLY A 489 -2.88 11.14 7.48
C GLY A 489 -2.48 12.57 7.85
N ARG A 490 -2.17 13.42 6.85
CA ARG A 490 -1.89 14.85 7.08
C ARG A 490 -3.08 15.61 7.66
N ARG A 491 -4.29 15.39 7.14
CA ARG A 491 -5.52 16.01 7.70
C ARG A 491 -5.77 15.55 9.14
N GLY A 492 -5.63 14.25 9.42
CA GLY A 492 -5.78 13.68 10.76
C GLY A 492 -4.77 14.23 11.76
N ALA A 493 -3.49 14.26 11.40
CA ALA A 493 -2.43 14.83 12.24
C ALA A 493 -2.71 16.30 12.60
N LEU A 494 -3.03 17.14 11.61
CA LEU A 494 -3.32 18.56 11.83
C LEU A 494 -4.58 18.78 12.69
N TYR A 495 -5.62 17.96 12.52
CA TYR A 495 -6.80 18.00 13.39
C TYR A 495 -6.47 17.65 14.85
N LEU A 496 -5.72 16.56 15.07
CA LEU A 496 -5.31 16.14 16.42
C LEU A 496 -4.37 17.17 17.09
N LEU A 497 -3.45 17.76 16.33
CA LEU A 497 -2.51 18.76 16.82
C LEU A 497 -3.15 20.13 17.12
N THR A 498 -4.30 20.43 16.51
CA THR A 498 -5.12 21.61 16.84
C THR A 498 -6.07 21.34 18.01
N HIS A 499 -6.58 20.12 18.17
CA HIS A 499 -7.52 19.72 19.23
C HIS A 499 -6.83 18.83 20.29
N ARG A 500 -5.77 19.36 20.92
CA ARG A 500 -4.85 18.54 21.73
C ARG A 500 -5.50 17.90 22.96
N GLU A 501 -6.20 18.68 23.78
CA GLU A 501 -6.82 18.18 25.01
C GLU A 501 -8.13 17.42 24.75
N GLU A 502 -8.86 17.78 23.69
CA GLU A 502 -10.19 17.21 23.38
C GLU A 502 -10.12 15.93 22.55
N ALA A 503 -9.14 15.81 21.63
CA ALA A 503 -9.03 14.68 20.71
C ALA A 503 -7.72 13.89 20.88
N LEU A 504 -6.56 14.56 20.83
CA LEU A 504 -5.27 13.86 20.84
C LEU A 504 -4.98 13.17 22.19
N ARG A 505 -5.18 13.86 23.31
CA ARG A 505 -4.89 13.31 24.64
C ARG A 505 -5.81 12.13 25.03
N PRO A 506 -7.14 12.18 24.78
CA PRO A 506 -8.01 11.01 24.95
C PRO A 506 -7.66 9.86 24.00
N LEU A 507 -7.26 10.16 22.76
CA LEU A 507 -6.83 9.14 21.79
C LEU A 507 -5.55 8.43 22.25
N ILE A 508 -4.54 9.16 22.72
CA ILE A 508 -3.31 8.57 23.29
C ILE A 508 -3.67 7.63 24.45
N GLN A 509 -4.49 8.07 25.41
CA GLN A 509 -4.91 7.24 26.53
C GLN A 509 -5.71 6.00 26.11
N ALA A 510 -6.51 6.09 25.04
CA ALA A 510 -7.24 4.96 24.50
C ALA A 510 -6.30 3.95 23.81
N LEU A 511 -5.30 4.43 23.07
CA LEU A 511 -4.28 3.60 22.42
C LEU A 511 -3.36 2.91 23.44
N GLU A 512 -2.90 3.63 24.47
CA GLU A 512 -2.11 3.08 25.58
C GLU A 512 -2.90 1.96 26.30
N LYS A 513 -4.15 2.23 26.68
CA LYS A 513 -5.01 1.21 27.31
C LYS A 513 -5.28 0.01 26.40
N ALA A 514 -5.47 0.21 25.10
CA ALA A 514 -5.65 -0.89 24.17
C ALA A 514 -4.38 -1.75 24.07
N TYR A 515 -3.21 -1.12 23.94
CA TYR A 515 -1.91 -1.79 23.87
C TYR A 515 -1.58 -2.59 25.15
N GLU A 516 -1.91 -2.05 26.33
CA GLU A 516 -1.65 -2.72 27.61
C GLU A 516 -2.61 -3.87 27.92
N ASN A 517 -3.88 -3.76 27.51
CA ASN A 517 -4.95 -4.63 28.03
C ASN A 517 -5.58 -5.56 26.98
N VAL A 518 -5.46 -5.29 25.67
CA VAL A 518 -6.03 -6.17 24.63
C VAL A 518 -5.06 -7.30 24.33
N SER A 519 -5.58 -8.52 24.31
CA SER A 519 -4.80 -9.73 23.99
C SER A 519 -5.61 -10.70 23.14
N GLU A 520 -4.91 -11.62 22.47
CA GLU A 520 -5.53 -12.70 21.70
C GLU A 520 -6.07 -13.78 22.63
N CYS A 521 -7.31 -14.19 22.39
CA CYS A 521 -7.96 -15.27 23.14
C CYS A 521 -7.33 -16.63 22.79
N GLN A 522 -6.82 -17.34 23.80
CA GLN A 522 -6.17 -18.64 23.61
C GLN A 522 -7.11 -19.73 23.03
N THR A 523 -8.42 -19.56 23.16
CA THR A 523 -9.42 -20.53 22.68
C THR A 523 -9.89 -20.30 21.24
N CYS A 524 -9.75 -19.08 20.71
CA CYS A 524 -10.37 -18.72 19.43
C CYS A 524 -9.67 -17.63 18.61
N GLY A 525 -8.55 -17.06 19.04
CA GLY A 525 -7.83 -16.01 18.31
C GLY A 525 -8.52 -14.63 18.25
N ASN A 526 -9.71 -14.44 18.84
CA ASN A 526 -10.35 -13.12 18.90
C ASN A 526 -9.63 -12.19 19.89
N LEU A 527 -9.57 -10.89 19.57
CA LEU A 527 -9.04 -9.85 20.44
C LEU A 527 -10.07 -9.42 21.50
N ASP A 528 -9.69 -9.43 22.78
CA ASP A 528 -10.50 -8.93 23.90
C ASP A 528 -9.59 -8.53 25.08
N THR A 529 -10.15 -7.87 26.10
CA THR A 529 -9.42 -7.52 27.33
C THR A 529 -9.46 -8.62 28.39
N ILE A 530 -10.03 -9.78 28.06
CA ILE A 530 -10.24 -10.92 28.97
C ILE A 530 -9.91 -12.19 28.20
N ASN A 531 -9.18 -13.12 28.83
CA ASN A 531 -8.89 -14.45 28.29
C ASN A 531 -9.50 -15.53 29.22
N PRO A 532 -10.31 -16.49 28.71
CA PRO A 532 -10.95 -16.50 27.39
C PRO A 532 -11.87 -15.28 27.18
N CYS A 533 -12.09 -14.88 25.93
CA CYS A 533 -12.88 -13.70 25.57
C CYS A 533 -14.36 -13.83 25.94
N LYS A 534 -15.09 -12.71 25.93
CA LYS A 534 -16.52 -12.64 26.24
C LYS A 534 -17.36 -13.62 25.40
N LEU A 535 -17.00 -13.83 24.13
CA LEU A 535 -17.69 -14.74 23.21
C LEU A 535 -17.40 -16.23 23.49
N CYS A 536 -16.28 -16.55 24.13
CA CYS A 536 -16.00 -17.92 24.60
C CYS A 536 -16.61 -18.19 25.98
N ARG A 537 -16.77 -17.14 26.81
CA ARG A 537 -17.36 -17.22 28.16
C ARG A 537 -18.89 -17.17 28.19
N ASP A 538 -19.56 -16.85 27.08
CA ASP A 538 -21.02 -16.75 27.04
C ASP A 538 -21.68 -18.14 26.97
N ASP A 539 -22.19 -18.62 28.10
CA ASP A 539 -22.92 -19.89 28.22
C ASP A 539 -24.25 -19.94 27.43
N ARG A 540 -24.72 -18.82 26.86
CA ARG A 540 -25.87 -18.81 25.95
C ARG A 540 -25.54 -19.33 24.55
N ARG A 541 -24.25 -19.52 24.24
CA ARG A 541 -23.78 -20.00 22.94
C ARG A 541 -23.81 -21.51 22.82
N LEU A 542 -23.97 -21.96 21.58
CA LEU A 542 -23.98 -23.37 21.21
C LEU A 542 -22.55 -23.91 21.19
N LYS A 543 -22.26 -24.82 22.13
CA LYS A 543 -20.91 -25.41 22.32
C LYS A 543 -20.56 -26.47 21.28
N ASN A 544 -21.56 -26.98 20.54
CA ASN A 544 -21.41 -27.98 19.49
C ASN A 544 -21.09 -27.40 18.10
N THR A 545 -21.05 -26.07 17.93
CA THR A 545 -20.77 -25.44 16.62
C THR A 545 -19.65 -24.40 16.69
N VAL A 546 -18.75 -24.45 15.70
CA VAL A 546 -17.62 -23.50 15.55
C VAL A 546 -17.60 -22.92 14.15
N CYS A 547 -17.54 -21.59 14.06
CA CYS A 547 -17.43 -20.84 12.80
C CYS A 547 -16.00 -20.33 12.64
N VAL A 548 -15.29 -20.87 11.66
CA VAL A 548 -13.92 -20.52 11.32
C VAL A 548 -13.92 -19.32 10.37
N VAL A 549 -13.24 -18.25 10.77
CA VAL A 549 -13.12 -16.99 10.02
C VAL A 549 -11.66 -16.64 9.79
N GLU A 550 -11.40 -15.87 8.74
CA GLU A 550 -10.05 -15.44 8.38
C GLU A 550 -9.47 -14.46 9.41
N THR A 551 -10.18 -13.35 9.67
CA THR A 551 -9.72 -12.26 10.55
C THR A 551 -10.73 -11.91 11.66
N VAL A 552 -10.27 -11.10 12.62
CA VAL A 552 -11.11 -10.52 13.68
C VAL A 552 -12.19 -9.59 13.11
N ALA A 553 -11.93 -8.95 11.96
CA ALA A 553 -12.91 -8.08 11.29
C ALA A 553 -14.11 -8.88 10.77
N ASP A 554 -13.87 -10.08 10.23
CA ASP A 554 -14.91 -10.99 9.72
C ASP A 554 -15.76 -11.54 10.87
N LEU A 555 -15.13 -11.86 12.00
CA LEU A 555 -15.83 -12.19 13.25
C LEU A 555 -16.82 -11.08 13.63
N TRP A 556 -16.36 -9.82 13.66
CA TRP A 556 -17.20 -8.67 14.01
C TRP A 556 -18.27 -8.37 12.95
N ALA A 557 -18.05 -8.75 11.69
CA ALA A 557 -19.06 -8.64 10.64
C ALA A 557 -20.20 -9.66 10.87
N LEU A 558 -19.87 -10.93 11.12
CA LEU A 558 -20.85 -11.98 11.42
C LEU A 558 -21.61 -11.70 12.73
N GLU A 559 -20.90 -11.36 13.80
CA GLU A 559 -21.49 -11.14 15.12
C GLU A 559 -22.50 -9.98 15.13
N ARG A 560 -22.27 -8.94 14.32
CA ARG A 560 -23.18 -7.80 14.14
C ARG A 560 -24.56 -8.21 13.61
N THR A 561 -24.65 -9.30 12.86
CA THR A 561 -25.94 -9.82 12.35
C THR A 561 -26.80 -10.46 13.44
N GLN A 562 -26.18 -10.90 14.55
CA GLN A 562 -26.79 -11.73 15.60
C GLN A 562 -27.44 -13.04 15.08
N GLY A 563 -27.20 -13.43 13.83
CA GLY A 563 -27.77 -14.61 13.19
C GLY A 563 -27.09 -15.93 13.61
N TYR A 564 -25.86 -15.86 14.11
CA TYR A 564 -25.08 -17.03 14.53
C TYR A 564 -24.92 -17.06 16.05
N ARG A 565 -25.17 -18.24 16.66
CA ARG A 565 -25.14 -18.45 18.12
C ARG A 565 -24.08 -19.45 18.59
N GLY A 566 -23.29 -20.03 17.69
CA GLY A 566 -22.16 -20.87 18.09
C GLY A 566 -20.96 -20.04 18.52
N HIS A 567 -19.81 -20.69 18.64
CA HIS A 567 -18.54 -20.00 18.88
C HIS A 567 -17.79 -19.74 17.56
N TYR A 568 -16.78 -18.86 17.61
CA TYR A 568 -15.91 -18.58 16.48
C TYR A 568 -14.51 -19.17 16.67
N HIS A 569 -13.74 -19.18 15.58
CA HIS A 569 -12.31 -19.44 15.55
C HIS A 569 -11.64 -18.55 14.48
N VAL A 570 -10.66 -17.73 14.85
CA VAL A 570 -9.94 -16.83 13.96
C VAL A 570 -8.63 -17.48 13.52
N LEU A 571 -8.41 -17.58 12.20
CA LEU A 571 -7.20 -18.17 11.62
C LEU A 571 -5.99 -17.22 11.65
N GLY A 572 -6.21 -15.91 11.50
CA GLY A 572 -5.15 -14.90 11.39
C GLY A 572 -4.71 -14.60 9.95
N GLY A 573 -5.31 -15.26 8.95
CA GLY A 573 -4.99 -15.10 7.53
C GLY A 573 -5.46 -16.27 6.68
N TYR A 574 -4.90 -16.38 5.48
CA TYR A 574 -5.12 -17.45 4.50
C TYR A 574 -3.79 -18.05 4.02
N LEU A 575 -3.85 -19.25 3.43
CA LEU A 575 -2.70 -19.87 2.77
C LEU A 575 -2.33 -19.10 1.50
N SER A 576 -1.07 -18.66 1.41
CA SER A 576 -0.58 -17.93 0.23
C SER A 576 0.83 -18.34 -0.14
N ALA A 577 0.96 -19.05 -1.25
CA ALA A 577 2.25 -19.37 -1.85
C ALA A 577 3.00 -18.12 -2.38
N LEU A 578 2.28 -17.02 -2.65
CA LEU A 578 2.87 -15.76 -3.13
C LEU A 578 3.41 -14.88 -2.00
N ASP A 579 2.86 -15.03 -0.79
CA ASP A 579 3.31 -14.35 0.43
C ASP A 579 4.25 -15.22 1.28
N GLY A 580 4.32 -16.52 0.99
CA GLY A 580 5.10 -17.49 1.78
C GLY A 580 4.42 -17.91 3.07
N VAL A 581 3.10 -17.75 3.17
CA VAL A 581 2.29 -18.06 4.36
C VAL A 581 1.85 -19.53 4.30
N GLY A 582 2.40 -20.34 5.21
CA GLY A 582 2.14 -21.77 5.33
C GLY A 582 1.02 -22.12 6.33
N PRO A 583 0.59 -23.39 6.41
CA PRO A 583 -0.35 -23.86 7.42
C PRO A 583 0.10 -23.64 8.87
N GLU A 584 1.41 -23.61 9.10
CA GLU A 584 2.08 -23.35 10.38
C GLU A 584 1.97 -21.89 10.85
N ASP A 585 1.79 -20.93 9.93
CA ASP A 585 1.56 -19.52 10.25
C ASP A 585 0.10 -19.23 10.61
N LEU A 586 -0.81 -20.16 10.28
CA LEU A 586 -2.23 -20.05 10.58
C LEU A 586 -2.57 -20.70 11.93
N ASN A 587 -3.58 -20.18 12.61
CA ASN A 587 -4.04 -20.66 13.91
C ASN A 587 -4.87 -21.97 13.83
N LEU A 588 -4.39 -22.95 13.06
CA LEU A 588 -5.01 -24.26 12.84
C LEU A 588 -4.75 -25.24 13.97
N ARG A 589 -3.63 -25.09 14.69
CA ARG A 589 -3.27 -25.98 15.79
C ARG A 589 -4.30 -25.93 16.92
N SER A 590 -4.65 -24.73 17.38
CA SER A 590 -5.64 -24.56 18.46
C SER A 590 -7.04 -25.00 18.04
N LEU A 591 -7.38 -24.93 16.74
CA LEU A 591 -8.63 -25.50 16.21
C LEU A 591 -8.67 -27.02 16.38
N LYS A 592 -7.59 -27.73 16.04
CA LYS A 592 -7.49 -29.19 16.23
C LYS A 592 -7.55 -29.58 17.72
N GLU A 593 -6.74 -28.93 18.55
CA GLU A 593 -6.74 -29.14 20.01
C GLU A 593 -8.14 -28.88 20.63
N ARG A 594 -8.92 -27.97 20.06
CA ARG A 594 -10.31 -27.68 20.46
C ARG A 594 -11.32 -28.74 20.04
N LEU A 595 -11.11 -29.39 18.89
CA LEU A 595 -11.95 -30.51 18.41
C LEU A 595 -11.69 -31.79 19.23
N ASP A 596 -10.46 -32.00 19.69
CA ASP A 596 -10.12 -33.12 20.59
C ASP A 596 -10.71 -32.94 22.01
N THR A 597 -10.83 -31.69 22.48
CA THR A 597 -11.22 -31.38 23.87
C THR A 597 -12.72 -31.11 24.07
N HIS A 598 -13.46 -30.78 23.01
CA HIS A 598 -14.88 -30.46 23.07
C HIS A 598 -15.70 -31.22 22.02
N PRO A 599 -16.90 -31.74 22.36
CA PRO A 599 -17.78 -32.40 21.40
C PRO A 599 -18.41 -31.36 20.45
N ILE A 600 -17.68 -31.03 19.38
CA ILE A 600 -18.12 -30.17 18.30
C ILE A 600 -18.69 -31.07 17.20
N GLU A 601 -19.94 -30.81 16.82
CA GLU A 601 -20.67 -31.58 15.80
C GLU A 601 -20.52 -30.95 14.41
N GLU A 602 -20.41 -29.62 14.34
CA GLU A 602 -20.31 -28.87 13.08
C GLU A 602 -19.23 -27.78 13.10
N VAL A 603 -18.43 -27.74 12.04
CA VAL A 603 -17.44 -26.69 11.75
C VAL A 603 -17.87 -25.96 10.49
N ILE A 604 -18.21 -24.68 10.61
CA ILE A 604 -18.65 -23.80 9.53
C ILE A 604 -17.44 -23.00 9.03
N LEU A 605 -17.09 -23.11 7.76
CA LEU A 605 -16.03 -22.35 7.12
C LEU A 605 -16.61 -21.06 6.52
N ALA A 606 -16.30 -19.93 7.16
CA ALA A 606 -16.71 -18.58 6.79
C ALA A 606 -15.48 -17.75 6.37
N LEU A 607 -14.74 -18.29 5.40
CA LEU A 607 -13.60 -17.60 4.77
C LEU A 607 -14.07 -16.77 3.58
N ASN A 608 -13.25 -15.81 3.15
CA ASN A 608 -13.55 -14.95 2.03
C ASN A 608 -13.66 -15.74 0.70
N ALA A 609 -14.50 -15.24 -0.20
CA ALA A 609 -14.79 -15.85 -1.51
C ALA A 609 -13.64 -15.69 -2.55
N THR A 610 -12.40 -15.61 -2.08
CA THR A 610 -11.19 -15.48 -2.91
C THR A 610 -10.59 -16.85 -3.25
N VAL A 611 -9.66 -16.91 -4.19
CA VAL A 611 -8.97 -18.16 -4.57
C VAL A 611 -8.19 -18.73 -3.37
N GLU A 612 -7.55 -17.86 -2.60
CA GLU A 612 -6.78 -18.18 -1.40
C GLU A 612 -7.70 -18.62 -0.25
N GLY A 613 -8.83 -17.93 -0.06
CA GLY A 613 -9.85 -18.29 0.94
C GLY A 613 -10.49 -19.64 0.64
N GLN A 614 -10.86 -19.91 -0.62
CA GLN A 614 -11.36 -21.23 -1.04
C GLN A 614 -10.29 -22.32 -0.90
N THR A 615 -9.04 -22.07 -1.30
CA THR A 615 -7.93 -23.01 -1.14
C THR A 615 -7.70 -23.35 0.34
N THR A 616 -7.76 -22.34 1.21
CA THR A 616 -7.67 -22.50 2.67
C THR A 616 -8.86 -23.29 3.22
N ALA A 617 -10.09 -23.04 2.74
CA ALA A 617 -11.27 -23.78 3.14
C ALA A 617 -11.18 -25.27 2.77
N TYR A 618 -10.75 -25.59 1.54
CA TYR A 618 -10.51 -26.98 1.11
C TYR A 618 -9.41 -27.67 1.92
N TYR A 619 -8.31 -26.96 2.21
CA TYR A 619 -7.23 -27.48 3.06
C TYR A 619 -7.73 -27.81 4.46
N ILE A 620 -8.48 -26.90 5.10
CA ILE A 620 -9.07 -27.15 6.43
C ILE A 620 -10.05 -28.31 6.37
N ALA A 621 -10.95 -28.35 5.39
CA ALA A 621 -11.92 -29.44 5.24
C ALA A 621 -11.23 -30.81 5.09
N ASP A 622 -10.12 -30.89 4.36
CA ASP A 622 -9.30 -32.10 4.25
C ASP A 622 -8.66 -32.50 5.59
N GLN A 623 -8.06 -31.52 6.29
CA GLN A 623 -7.43 -31.71 7.61
C GLN A 623 -8.40 -32.08 8.74
N LEU A 624 -9.72 -31.88 8.55
CA LEU A 624 -10.74 -32.19 9.55
C LEU A 624 -11.49 -33.52 9.30
N LYS A 625 -11.20 -34.22 8.20
CA LYS A 625 -11.86 -35.51 7.86
C LYS A 625 -11.75 -36.56 8.97
N ASP A 626 -10.57 -36.67 9.57
CA ASP A 626 -10.26 -37.71 10.57
C ASP A 626 -10.96 -37.48 11.92
N PHE A 627 -11.49 -36.27 12.16
CA PHE A 627 -12.20 -35.92 13.41
C PHE A 627 -13.69 -36.29 13.36
N GLY A 628 -14.22 -36.73 12.22
CA GLY A 628 -15.62 -37.15 12.09
C GLY A 628 -16.66 -36.02 12.22
N VAL A 629 -16.23 -34.76 12.20
CA VAL A 629 -17.11 -33.58 12.34
C VAL A 629 -17.74 -33.18 11.02
N LYS A 630 -18.95 -32.62 11.08
CA LYS A 630 -19.63 -32.09 9.89
C LYS A 630 -18.99 -30.77 9.47
N VAL A 631 -18.21 -30.77 8.39
CA VAL A 631 -17.67 -29.53 7.81
C VAL A 631 -18.68 -28.94 6.82
N THR A 632 -19.07 -27.68 7.02
CA THR A 632 -19.90 -26.90 6.10
C THR A 632 -19.22 -25.60 5.72
N ALA A 633 -19.70 -24.92 4.68
CA ALA A 633 -19.20 -23.61 4.25
C ALA A 633 -20.35 -22.62 4.09
N VAL A 634 -20.06 -21.33 4.27
CA VAL A 634 -21.04 -20.27 4.02
C VAL A 634 -21.45 -20.26 2.54
N ALA A 635 -22.74 -20.00 2.28
CA ALA A 635 -23.27 -20.00 0.92
C ALA A 635 -22.68 -18.85 0.10
N HIS A 636 -22.18 -19.17 -1.09
CA HIS A 636 -21.68 -18.22 -2.07
C HIS A 636 -22.78 -17.98 -3.13
N GLY A 637 -23.07 -16.71 -3.44
CA GLY A 637 -24.08 -16.36 -4.43
C GLY A 637 -24.49 -14.87 -4.38
N ILE A 638 -25.65 -14.61 -4.95
CA ILE A 638 -26.20 -13.26 -5.19
C ILE A 638 -26.55 -12.55 -3.86
N PRO A 639 -26.11 -11.30 -3.63
CA PRO A 639 -26.51 -10.54 -2.45
C PRO A 639 -28.01 -10.17 -2.49
N LEU A 640 -28.64 -10.08 -1.31
CA LEU A 640 -30.05 -9.66 -1.22
C LEU A 640 -30.21 -8.22 -1.75
N GLY A 641 -31.12 -8.04 -2.71
CA GLY A 641 -31.34 -6.77 -3.39
C GLY A 641 -30.41 -6.50 -4.58
N GLY A 642 -29.53 -7.45 -4.95
CA GLY A 642 -28.81 -7.41 -6.22
C GLY A 642 -29.70 -7.85 -7.40
N GLU A 643 -29.64 -7.12 -8.50
CA GLU A 643 -30.26 -7.49 -9.78
C GLU A 643 -29.26 -8.29 -10.63
N LEU A 644 -29.74 -9.27 -11.41
CA LEU A 644 -28.86 -10.19 -12.16
C LEU A 644 -27.98 -9.45 -13.19
N ASP A 645 -28.53 -8.42 -13.83
CA ASP A 645 -27.92 -7.68 -14.93
C ASP A 645 -26.67 -6.85 -14.50
N TYR A 646 -26.46 -6.66 -13.19
CA TYR A 646 -25.32 -5.92 -12.62
C TYR A 646 -24.27 -6.81 -11.93
N LEU A 647 -24.38 -8.14 -12.05
CA LEU A 647 -23.46 -9.09 -11.43
C LEU A 647 -22.47 -9.64 -12.45
N ASP A 648 -21.28 -10.01 -11.98
CA ASP A 648 -20.27 -10.65 -12.81
C ASP A 648 -20.61 -12.12 -13.11
N ASP A 649 -20.14 -12.61 -14.26
CA ASP A 649 -20.34 -13.99 -14.72
C ASP A 649 -19.86 -15.03 -13.71
N GLY A 650 -18.85 -14.72 -12.89
CA GLY A 650 -18.32 -15.59 -11.85
C GLY A 650 -19.31 -15.78 -10.70
N THR A 651 -19.85 -14.69 -10.17
CA THR A 651 -20.91 -14.70 -9.15
C THR A 651 -22.17 -15.39 -9.66
N LEU A 652 -22.59 -15.13 -10.90
CA LEU A 652 -23.75 -15.80 -11.52
C LEU A 652 -23.53 -17.31 -11.69
N SER A 653 -22.38 -17.72 -12.22
CA SER A 653 -22.01 -19.13 -12.38
C SER A 653 -21.94 -19.87 -11.04
N MET A 654 -21.38 -19.24 -10.00
CA MET A 654 -21.31 -19.80 -8.66
C MET A 654 -22.69 -19.92 -8.02
N ALA A 655 -23.57 -18.91 -8.17
CA ALA A 655 -24.95 -18.96 -7.68
C ALA A 655 -25.81 -20.03 -8.38
N LEU A 656 -25.64 -20.22 -9.69
CA LEU A 656 -26.31 -21.29 -10.44
C LEU A 656 -25.80 -22.68 -10.03
N SER A 657 -24.51 -22.80 -9.70
CA SER A 657 -23.90 -24.03 -9.21
C SER A 657 -24.33 -24.38 -7.77
N SER A 658 -24.51 -23.37 -6.92
CA SER A 658 -24.92 -23.51 -5.51
C SER A 658 -26.45 -23.49 -5.29
N ARG A 659 -27.25 -23.50 -6.38
CA ARG A 659 -28.72 -23.48 -6.32
C ARG A 659 -29.28 -24.59 -5.43
N LYS A 660 -30.24 -24.23 -4.58
CA LYS A 660 -30.92 -25.15 -3.66
C LYS A 660 -32.26 -25.58 -4.23
N ASP A 661 -32.64 -26.83 -3.99
CA ASP A 661 -33.99 -27.30 -4.28
C ASP A 661 -34.97 -26.71 -3.25
N LEU A 662 -35.96 -25.96 -3.73
CA LEU A 662 -37.01 -25.38 -2.88
C LEU A 662 -38.03 -26.42 -2.42
N LEU A 663 -38.18 -27.53 -3.14
CA LEU A 663 -39.09 -28.63 -2.78
C LEU A 663 -38.46 -29.58 -1.73
N SER A 664 -37.15 -29.47 -1.48
CA SER A 664 -36.47 -30.15 -0.38
C SER A 664 -36.38 -29.32 0.90
N LEU A 665 -36.95 -28.10 0.91
CA LEU A 665 -36.92 -27.15 2.03
C LEU A 665 -38.28 -26.99 2.73
N SER A 666 -39.28 -27.77 2.30
CA SER A 666 -40.62 -27.92 2.90
C SER A 666 -40.79 -29.29 3.56
#